data_AF-A0A955XHU9-F1
#
_entry.id   AF-A0A955XHU9-F1
#
_cell.length_a   1.000
_cell.length_b   1.000
_cell.length_c   1.000
_cell.angle_alpha   90.00
_cell.angle_beta   90.00
_cell.angle_gamma   90.00
#
_symmetry.space_group_name_H-M   'P 1'
#
loop_
_entity.id
_entity.type
_entity.pdbx_description
1 polymer ?
#
loop_
_entity_poly.entity_id
_entity_poly.type
_entity_poly.pdbx_seq_one_letter_code
_entity_poly.pdbx_strand_id
1 'polypeptide(L)'
;MAELRPYPFGALVTRMFRELDERQSVFDLPLRKVYRGDPQRDLSARFQGHHPSTPLGPAAGPHTQMAQNIVLAFLGGCRVMELKTVQIMDELDIPRPCIDMETVGYNVEWSQELKLEESLDEYVKASMLIEMLVASGKLDLAPGYERVVFDMSVGYDLQGIQTDRVQAFIAGMRDAGTVVDRLRKQIPREFAQFRDLDFATKLSDTLTLSTFHGCPPEEIELIMRHLLADLGLHAIVKLNPMLLGPARCRGLLNDTLGYTEAQVPDTAFENDAKWPQVQAFCERLGDLAAERGLGFGVKFSNTLIVRNHRDMFPASEKEMYLSGPPLHVLAMNLVGQFRATFGDRWPISFSAGIDKQNFPDAVALGLVPVTTCSDLLKAGGYGRAPAYLSNLSKAMNACGAATLDEYVLRAYGKAEAALATLGLAADDPTRAACLDALAKGGDLAAAAVERFADWVSAAKVLNTEVYVERCTADPRYAKAQNDKPPKKIGSHLTLFDCITCDKCVPVCPNDANFTFDLPVDSIPVERFTYRDGAWQRSEGAGFTTEKKHQLATFHDFCNECGNCDVFCPEDGGPYKMKPRFFGTEADWRLFGTYDGFHLRREGEVEIVMGRFDGQEFTLWAEGDARRFAGEGFAVNVVDGAPTCEAPDEGQVVDLTYFHVMEHLRRSILHTLNYVSTRQDVAARQAE
;
A
#
# COMPACT_ATOMS: atom_id res chain seq x y z
N MET A 1 16.87 1.92 -14.20
CA MET A 1 15.96 1.00 -13.48
C MET A 1 14.60 1.65 -13.38
N ALA A 2 13.53 0.92 -13.14
CA ALA A 2 12.21 1.54 -12.99
C ALA A 2 12.15 2.42 -11.73
N GLU A 3 11.47 3.57 -11.84
CA GLU A 3 11.33 4.57 -10.78
C GLU A 3 9.86 4.96 -10.63
N LEU A 4 9.40 5.16 -9.39
CA LEU A 4 8.08 5.72 -9.15
C LEU A 4 8.04 7.19 -9.54
N ARG A 5 6.98 7.60 -10.24
CA ARG A 5 6.75 8.98 -10.66
C ARG A 5 5.38 9.46 -10.18
N PRO A 6 5.30 10.60 -9.47
CA PRO A 6 4.03 11.20 -9.08
C PRO A 6 3.13 11.47 -10.28
N TYR A 7 1.83 11.22 -10.12
CA TYR A 7 0.85 11.47 -11.17
C TYR A 7 0.21 12.87 -11.02
N PRO A 8 -0.15 13.56 -12.11
CA PRO A 8 -0.79 14.86 -12.02
C PRO A 8 -2.10 14.79 -11.23
N PHE A 9 -2.29 15.70 -10.27
CA PHE A 9 -3.45 15.66 -9.38
C PHE A 9 -4.77 15.78 -10.13
N GLY A 10 -4.85 16.69 -11.11
CA GLY A 10 -6.05 16.84 -11.95
C GLY A 10 -6.40 15.57 -12.73
N ALA A 11 -5.39 14.75 -13.07
CA ALA A 11 -5.61 13.48 -13.77
C ALA A 11 -6.10 12.39 -12.81
N LEU A 12 -5.61 12.35 -11.55
CA LEU A 12 -6.19 11.50 -10.48
C LEU A 12 -7.66 11.85 -10.24
N VAL A 13 -7.98 13.14 -10.11
CA VAL A 13 -9.37 13.62 -9.91
C VAL A 13 -10.26 13.18 -11.07
N THR A 14 -9.79 13.36 -12.31
CA THR A 14 -10.53 12.97 -13.52
C THR A 14 -10.77 11.47 -13.56
N ARG A 15 -9.71 10.66 -13.34
CA ARG A 15 -9.81 9.20 -13.34
C ARG A 15 -10.79 8.73 -12.27
N MET A 16 -10.64 9.21 -11.04
CA MET A 16 -11.45 8.82 -9.90
C MET A 16 -12.95 9.06 -10.13
N PHE A 17 -13.35 10.26 -10.55
CA PHE A 17 -14.77 10.58 -10.70
C PHE A 17 -15.41 10.01 -11.96
N ARG A 18 -14.70 9.99 -13.10
CA ARG A 18 -15.25 9.36 -14.31
C ARG A 18 -15.39 7.86 -14.14
N GLU A 19 -14.45 7.21 -13.48
CA GLU A 19 -14.56 5.78 -13.22
C GLU A 19 -15.73 5.46 -12.29
N LEU A 20 -15.93 6.32 -11.28
CA LEU A 20 -17.05 6.22 -10.36
C LEU A 20 -18.38 6.31 -11.11
N ASP A 21 -18.50 7.24 -12.06
CA ASP A 21 -19.73 7.47 -12.84
C ASP A 21 -19.95 6.41 -13.93
N GLU A 22 -18.91 6.07 -14.69
CA GLU A 22 -19.01 5.22 -15.87
C GLU A 22 -18.92 3.72 -15.55
N ARG A 23 -18.16 3.35 -14.51
CA ARG A 23 -17.78 1.94 -14.24
C ARG A 23 -18.17 1.43 -12.85
N GLN A 24 -18.69 2.30 -11.97
CA GLN A 24 -19.00 1.93 -10.58
C GLN A 24 -17.78 1.36 -9.85
N SER A 25 -16.61 1.96 -10.09
CA SER A 25 -15.33 1.63 -9.46
C SER A 25 -14.49 2.88 -9.26
N VAL A 26 -13.47 2.79 -8.41
CA VAL A 26 -12.47 3.86 -8.22
C VAL A 26 -11.09 3.21 -8.29
N PHE A 27 -10.25 3.63 -9.23
CA PHE A 27 -8.92 3.04 -9.46
C PHE A 27 -9.00 1.51 -9.55
N ASP A 28 -9.91 1.04 -10.40
CA ASP A 28 -10.22 -0.36 -10.67
C ASP A 28 -10.78 -1.18 -9.48
N LEU A 29 -11.00 -0.56 -8.30
CA LEU A 29 -11.71 -1.18 -7.17
C LEU A 29 -13.24 -1.04 -7.31
N PRO A 30 -13.99 -2.13 -7.48
CA PRO A 30 -15.44 -2.05 -7.62
C PRO A 30 -16.15 -1.53 -6.37
N LEU A 31 -17.17 -0.70 -6.51
CA LEU A 31 -17.94 -0.15 -5.37
C LEU A 31 -18.56 -1.21 -4.44
N ARG A 32 -18.83 -2.43 -4.95
CA ARG A 32 -19.29 -3.57 -4.14
C ARG A 32 -18.22 -4.10 -3.16
N LYS A 33 -16.97 -3.69 -3.32
CA LYS A 33 -15.83 -4.03 -2.44
C LYS A 33 -15.49 -2.90 -1.48
N VAL A 34 -16.17 -1.77 -1.54
CA VAL A 34 -15.97 -0.64 -0.63
C VAL A 34 -16.64 -0.92 0.70
N TYR A 35 -15.92 -0.68 1.81
CA TYR A 35 -16.50 -0.70 3.14
C TYR A 35 -17.03 0.70 3.50
N ARG A 36 -18.32 0.77 3.86
CA ARG A 36 -19.06 2.02 4.04
C ARG A 36 -19.31 2.40 5.50
N GLY A 37 -18.84 1.60 6.45
CA GLY A 37 -19.21 1.72 7.87
C GLY A 37 -20.35 0.78 8.25
N ASP A 38 -20.55 0.60 9.56
CA ASP A 38 -21.68 -0.14 10.14
C ASP A 38 -22.56 0.87 10.89
N PRO A 39 -23.78 1.18 10.43
CA PRO A 39 -24.65 2.16 11.09
C PRO A 39 -25.15 1.70 12.46
N GLN A 40 -24.97 0.42 12.81
CA GLN A 40 -25.39 -0.14 14.10
C GLN A 40 -24.25 -0.22 15.11
N ARG A 41 -22.99 0.11 14.73
CA ARG A 41 -21.81 -0.08 15.57
C ARG A 41 -20.88 1.09 15.54
N ASP A 42 -20.37 1.45 16.72
CA ASP A 42 -19.22 2.31 16.83
C ASP A 42 -17.94 1.47 16.80
N LEU A 43 -17.25 1.51 15.67
CA LEU A 43 -15.93 0.88 15.50
C LEU A 43 -14.79 1.88 15.73
N SER A 44 -15.08 3.11 16.16
CA SER A 44 -14.05 4.12 16.33
C SER A 44 -13.06 3.76 17.42
N ALA A 45 -11.81 4.17 17.23
CA ALA A 45 -10.71 3.91 18.15
C ALA A 45 -10.09 5.22 18.61
N ARG A 46 -9.32 5.19 19.69
CA ARG A 46 -8.52 6.33 20.16
C ARG A 46 -7.06 6.11 19.73
N PHE A 47 -6.47 7.09 19.07
CA PHE A 47 -5.08 7.03 18.62
C PHE A 47 -4.42 8.39 18.76
N GLN A 48 -3.48 8.53 19.69
CA GLN A 48 -2.67 9.74 19.86
C GLN A 48 -3.48 11.06 19.91
N GLY A 49 -4.56 11.09 20.68
CA GLY A 49 -5.46 12.25 20.77
C GLY A 49 -6.53 12.33 19.66
N HIS A 50 -6.45 11.47 18.64
CA HIS A 50 -7.39 11.40 17.53
C HIS A 50 -8.41 10.26 17.66
N HIS A 51 -9.45 10.34 16.82
CA HIS A 51 -10.60 9.43 16.81
C HIS A 51 -10.90 8.85 15.41
N PRO A 52 -9.99 8.04 14.83
CA PRO A 52 -10.24 7.37 13.56
C PRO A 52 -11.49 6.49 13.65
N SER A 53 -12.23 6.40 12.54
CA SER A 53 -13.52 5.68 12.51
C SER A 53 -13.38 4.16 12.64
N THR A 54 -12.17 3.63 12.49
CA THR A 54 -11.78 2.23 12.77
C THR A 54 -10.33 2.17 13.26
N PRO A 55 -9.91 1.09 13.95
CA PRO A 55 -8.51 0.87 14.28
C PRO A 55 -7.69 0.30 13.11
N LEU A 56 -8.30 0.08 11.94
CA LEU A 56 -7.66 -0.56 10.78
C LEU A 56 -6.83 0.44 9.98
N GLY A 57 -5.66 0.01 9.52
CA GLY A 57 -4.79 0.79 8.65
C GLY A 57 -3.95 -0.04 7.68
N PRO A 58 -3.50 0.51 6.55
CA PRO A 58 -2.30 -0.02 5.91
C PRO A 58 -1.08 0.26 6.81
N ALA A 59 -0.12 -0.66 6.83
CA ALA A 59 1.15 -0.43 7.51
C ALA A 59 2.11 0.37 6.61
N ALA A 60 3.06 1.09 7.22
CA ALA A 60 4.15 1.74 6.49
C ALA A 60 4.84 0.73 5.58
N GLY A 61 4.75 0.95 4.27
CA GLY A 61 5.14 -0.04 3.27
C GLY A 61 4.64 0.35 1.89
N PRO A 62 4.64 -0.58 0.92
CA PRO A 62 4.41 -0.26 -0.47
C PRO A 62 2.98 0.28 -0.75
N HIS A 63 2.03 0.05 0.15
CA HIS A 63 0.64 0.53 0.04
C HIS A 63 0.43 2.02 0.33
N THR A 64 1.42 2.70 0.91
CA THR A 64 1.28 4.05 1.44
C THR A 64 2.30 5.01 0.84
N GLN A 65 2.63 4.79 -0.43
CA GLN A 65 3.54 5.63 -1.21
C GLN A 65 2.78 6.59 -2.13
N MET A 66 1.84 6.04 -2.91
CA MET A 66 1.10 6.79 -3.93
C MET A 66 -0.31 7.17 -3.45
N ALA A 67 -0.82 8.29 -3.95
CA ALA A 67 -2.10 8.85 -3.53
C ALA A 67 -3.29 7.91 -3.81
N GLN A 68 -3.34 7.27 -4.98
CA GLN A 68 -4.40 6.33 -5.35
C GLN A 68 -4.47 5.13 -4.40
N ASN A 69 -3.32 4.67 -3.89
CA ASN A 69 -3.27 3.53 -2.99
C ASN A 69 -3.78 3.86 -1.58
N ILE A 70 -3.52 5.07 -1.10
CA ILE A 70 -4.09 5.57 0.15
C ILE A 70 -5.61 5.74 0.03
N VAL A 71 -6.10 6.24 -1.13
CA VAL A 71 -7.54 6.30 -1.43
C VAL A 71 -8.17 4.89 -1.47
N LEU A 72 -7.50 3.91 -2.10
CA LEU A 72 -7.96 2.52 -2.13
C LEU A 72 -7.99 1.89 -0.73
N ALA A 73 -7.02 2.20 0.13
CA ALA A 73 -7.04 1.78 1.53
C ALA A 73 -8.22 2.40 2.29
N PHE A 74 -8.51 3.69 2.09
CA PHE A 74 -9.68 4.36 2.65
C PHE A 74 -10.98 3.68 2.23
N LEU A 75 -11.12 3.37 0.93
CA LEU A 75 -12.26 2.65 0.38
C LEU A 75 -12.39 1.22 0.95
N GLY A 76 -11.27 0.59 1.30
CA GLY A 76 -11.25 -0.71 2.00
C GLY A 76 -11.72 -0.67 3.46
N GLY A 77 -11.86 0.52 4.06
CA GLY A 77 -12.27 0.72 5.45
C GLY A 77 -11.13 1.10 6.40
N CYS A 78 -9.92 1.34 5.89
CA CYS A 78 -8.80 1.82 6.70
C CYS A 78 -9.00 3.28 7.11
N ARG A 79 -8.68 3.62 8.35
CA ARG A 79 -8.83 4.97 8.93
C ARG A 79 -7.60 5.48 9.66
N VAL A 80 -6.56 4.67 9.81
CA VAL A 80 -5.24 5.12 10.25
C VAL A 80 -4.23 4.78 9.16
N MET A 81 -3.72 5.79 8.46
CA MET A 81 -2.78 5.63 7.36
C MET A 81 -1.36 5.80 7.89
N GLU A 82 -0.67 4.70 8.22
CA GLU A 82 0.75 4.75 8.57
C GLU A 82 1.55 4.90 7.27
N LEU A 83 2.13 6.08 7.05
CA LEU A 83 2.75 6.46 5.80
C LEU A 83 4.10 5.78 5.59
N LYS A 84 4.55 5.67 4.33
CA LYS A 84 5.84 5.03 4.04
C LYS A 84 6.97 5.83 4.69
N THR A 85 7.92 5.13 5.30
CA THR A 85 9.06 5.72 6.01
C THR A 85 9.92 6.55 5.08
N VAL A 86 9.98 7.86 5.34
CA VAL A 86 10.91 8.77 4.67
C VAL A 86 12.24 8.86 5.42
N GLN A 87 13.30 9.23 4.71
CA GLN A 87 14.64 9.40 5.26
C GLN A 87 15.43 10.44 4.45
N ILE A 88 16.62 10.80 4.92
CA ILE A 88 17.50 11.74 4.19
C ILE A 88 18.00 11.18 2.86
N MET A 89 18.18 9.86 2.78
CA MET A 89 18.51 9.15 1.54
C MET A 89 17.23 8.83 0.76
N ASP A 90 16.80 9.76 -0.08
CA ASP A 90 15.59 9.63 -0.91
C ASP A 90 15.88 9.36 -2.40
N GLU A 91 17.13 9.04 -2.72
CA GLU A 91 17.56 8.48 -4.01
C GLU A 91 18.24 7.13 -3.73
N LEU A 92 17.47 6.04 -3.82
CA LEU A 92 17.89 4.70 -3.41
C LEU A 92 18.05 3.79 -4.63
N ASP A 93 19.13 3.01 -4.64
CA ASP A 93 19.25 1.84 -5.51
C ASP A 93 18.60 0.65 -4.79
N ILE A 94 17.45 0.20 -5.29
CA ILE A 94 16.67 -0.88 -4.67
C ILE A 94 16.79 -2.13 -5.54
N PRO A 95 17.26 -3.27 -4.99
CA PRO A 95 17.36 -4.52 -5.73
C PRO A 95 15.97 -4.98 -6.20
N ARG A 96 15.82 -5.27 -7.50
CA ARG A 96 14.56 -5.74 -8.10
C ARG A 96 14.70 -7.14 -8.72
N PRO A 97 13.68 -8.01 -8.65
CA PRO A 97 12.45 -7.87 -7.87
C PRO A 97 12.71 -7.76 -6.36
N CYS A 98 11.81 -7.13 -5.62
CA CYS A 98 12.04 -6.77 -4.22
C CYS A 98 11.00 -7.31 -3.22
N ILE A 99 9.91 -7.92 -3.71
CA ILE A 99 8.83 -8.49 -2.89
C ILE A 99 8.53 -9.91 -3.36
N ASP A 100 8.63 -10.87 -2.46
CA ASP A 100 8.20 -12.26 -2.64
C ASP A 100 7.03 -12.56 -1.69
N MET A 101 5.87 -12.87 -2.26
CA MET A 101 4.65 -13.24 -1.53
C MET A 101 4.16 -14.65 -1.89
N GLU A 102 5.05 -15.50 -2.41
CA GLU A 102 4.71 -16.84 -2.88
C GLU A 102 4.20 -17.73 -1.74
N THR A 103 4.72 -17.60 -0.53
CA THR A 103 4.31 -18.40 0.63
C THR A 103 3.95 -17.49 1.81
N VAL A 104 4.92 -17.28 2.70
CA VAL A 104 4.96 -16.13 3.61
C VAL A 104 5.53 -14.92 2.85
N GLY A 105 5.62 -13.77 3.50
CA GLY A 105 6.17 -12.58 2.84
C GLY A 105 7.67 -12.46 3.07
N TYR A 106 8.41 -12.13 2.02
CA TYR A 106 9.80 -11.69 2.08
C TYR A 106 9.99 -10.41 1.26
N ASN A 107 10.85 -9.52 1.72
CA ASN A 107 11.26 -8.34 0.95
C ASN A 107 12.76 -8.07 1.10
N VAL A 108 13.30 -7.28 0.18
CA VAL A 108 14.67 -6.71 0.20
C VAL A 108 14.65 -5.19 -0.02
N GLU A 109 13.48 -4.55 0.18
CA GLU A 109 13.30 -3.09 0.13
C GLU A 109 12.92 -2.54 1.52
N TRP A 110 13.28 -1.28 1.84
CA TRP A 110 13.19 -0.76 3.22
C TRP A 110 12.66 0.68 3.38
N SER A 111 12.67 1.53 2.35
CA SER A 111 12.32 2.96 2.52
C SER A 111 11.51 3.50 1.34
N GLN A 112 11.02 4.72 1.49
CA GLN A 112 10.27 5.46 0.48
C GLN A 112 11.08 5.62 -0.80
N GLU A 113 10.45 5.35 -1.94
CA GLU A 113 11.08 5.46 -3.26
C GLU A 113 10.92 6.84 -3.90
N LEU A 114 9.95 7.63 -3.42
CA LEU A 114 9.71 9.00 -3.84
C LEU A 114 10.60 9.98 -3.07
N LYS A 115 10.91 11.13 -3.70
CA LYS A 115 11.57 12.24 -3.00
C LYS A 115 10.71 12.76 -1.85
N LEU A 116 11.33 13.46 -0.91
CA LEU A 116 10.63 14.01 0.26
C LEU A 116 9.47 14.95 -0.14
N GLU A 117 9.71 15.87 -1.08
CA GLU A 117 8.69 16.77 -1.60
C GLU A 117 7.60 16.05 -2.40
N GLU A 118 7.95 14.99 -3.12
CA GLU A 118 6.99 14.18 -3.88
C GLU A 118 6.11 13.35 -2.94
N SER A 119 6.69 12.83 -1.86
CA SER A 119 5.97 12.13 -0.80
C SER A 119 4.94 13.03 -0.14
N LEU A 120 5.35 14.26 0.24
CA LEU A 120 4.43 15.26 0.77
C LEU A 120 3.28 15.54 -0.22
N ASP A 121 3.59 15.72 -1.50
CA ASP A 121 2.59 15.92 -2.54
C ASP A 121 1.60 14.76 -2.63
N GLU A 122 2.07 13.50 -2.66
CA GLU A 122 1.19 12.33 -2.73
C GLU A 122 0.29 12.21 -1.50
N TYR A 123 0.78 12.54 -0.30
CA TYR A 123 -0.02 12.52 0.92
C TYR A 123 -1.10 13.61 0.94
N VAL A 124 -0.78 14.82 0.47
CA VAL A 124 -1.77 15.91 0.32
C VAL A 124 -2.79 15.58 -0.77
N LYS A 125 -2.35 15.04 -1.91
CA LYS A 125 -3.26 14.55 -2.97
C LYS A 125 -4.22 13.51 -2.40
N ALA A 126 -3.74 12.54 -1.63
CA ALA A 126 -4.59 11.51 -1.02
C ALA A 126 -5.66 12.12 -0.10
N SER A 127 -5.28 13.05 0.79
CA SER A 127 -6.25 13.74 1.67
C SER A 127 -7.31 14.46 0.86
N MET A 128 -6.89 15.27 -0.12
CA MET A 128 -7.81 16.04 -0.95
C MET A 128 -8.74 15.13 -1.77
N LEU A 129 -8.25 14.01 -2.33
CA LEU A 129 -9.08 13.05 -3.06
C LEU A 129 -10.13 12.40 -2.15
N ILE A 130 -9.76 12.02 -0.92
CA ILE A 130 -10.68 11.46 0.07
C ILE A 130 -11.76 12.48 0.42
N GLU A 131 -11.38 13.73 0.72
CA GLU A 131 -12.32 14.81 1.05
C GLU A 131 -13.27 15.12 -0.11
N MET A 132 -12.78 15.12 -1.36
CA MET A 132 -13.60 15.27 -2.56
C MET A 132 -14.58 14.10 -2.73
N LEU A 133 -14.14 12.86 -2.52
CA LEU A 133 -15.01 11.68 -2.56
C LEU A 133 -16.13 11.75 -1.52
N VAL A 134 -15.79 12.10 -0.27
CA VAL A 134 -16.77 12.26 0.81
C VAL A 134 -17.76 13.38 0.48
N ALA A 135 -17.26 14.57 0.11
CA ALA A 135 -18.09 15.72 -0.22
C ALA A 135 -18.99 15.50 -1.44
N SER A 136 -18.61 14.61 -2.37
CA SER A 136 -19.42 14.28 -3.54
C SER A 136 -20.76 13.61 -3.21
N GLY A 137 -20.89 13.00 -2.02
CA GLY A 137 -22.06 12.22 -1.61
C GLY A 137 -22.27 10.93 -2.42
N LYS A 138 -21.35 10.58 -3.33
CA LYS A 138 -21.43 9.37 -4.15
C LYS A 138 -21.03 8.10 -3.40
N LEU A 139 -20.40 8.24 -2.23
CA LEU A 139 -20.19 7.17 -1.27
C LEU A 139 -21.25 7.27 -0.17
N ASP A 140 -22.10 6.26 -0.06
CA ASP A 140 -23.08 6.11 1.03
C ASP A 140 -22.35 5.69 2.33
N LEU A 141 -21.52 6.58 2.88
CA LEU A 141 -20.80 6.35 4.13
C LEU A 141 -21.74 6.50 5.32
N ALA A 142 -21.64 5.58 6.27
CA ALA A 142 -22.30 5.71 7.56
C ALA A 142 -21.85 7.01 8.25
N PRO A 143 -22.75 7.72 8.97
CA PRO A 143 -22.41 8.96 9.64
C PRO A 143 -21.20 8.82 10.57
N GLY A 144 -20.23 9.74 10.46
CA GLY A 144 -19.03 9.75 11.29
C GLY A 144 -17.95 8.76 10.84
N TYR A 145 -18.13 8.09 9.69
CA TYR A 145 -17.19 7.12 9.15
C TYR A 145 -16.12 7.74 8.22
N GLU A 146 -16.13 9.06 8.08
CA GLU A 146 -15.19 9.84 7.28
C GLU A 146 -13.87 10.17 8.00
N ARG A 147 -13.78 9.99 9.33
CA ARG A 147 -12.61 10.41 10.13
C ARG A 147 -11.39 9.52 9.87
N VAL A 148 -10.38 10.08 9.21
CA VAL A 148 -9.08 9.48 8.88
C VAL A 148 -7.97 10.17 9.66
N VAL A 149 -6.96 9.42 10.07
CA VAL A 149 -5.71 9.92 10.64
C VAL A 149 -4.55 9.51 9.75
N PHE A 150 -3.66 10.45 9.45
CA PHE A 150 -2.37 10.18 8.81
C PHE A 150 -1.29 10.14 9.88
N ASP A 151 -0.50 9.07 9.92
CA ASP A 151 0.63 8.89 10.84
C ASP A 151 1.92 8.92 10.02
N MET A 152 2.78 9.90 10.28
CA MET A 152 4.07 10.02 9.60
C MET A 152 4.97 8.85 9.96
N SER A 153 5.90 8.50 9.08
CA SER A 153 6.99 7.58 9.41
C SER A 153 8.32 8.15 8.94
N VAL A 154 9.29 8.19 9.85
CA VAL A 154 10.67 8.62 9.55
C VAL A 154 11.66 7.61 10.11
N GLY A 155 12.89 7.60 9.59
CA GLY A 155 13.97 6.80 10.13
C GLY A 155 15.35 7.33 9.73
N TYR A 156 16.33 6.44 9.73
CA TYR A 156 17.76 6.64 9.46
C TYR A 156 18.55 6.99 10.73
N ASP A 157 18.85 8.26 10.96
CA ASP A 157 19.52 8.77 12.16
C ASP A 157 19.01 10.18 12.50
N LEU A 158 19.33 10.65 13.71
CA LEU A 158 18.94 11.98 14.18
C LEU A 158 19.54 13.07 13.29
N GLN A 159 20.79 12.91 12.86
CA GLN A 159 21.45 13.90 12.02
C GLN A 159 20.68 14.13 10.72
N GLY A 160 20.25 13.06 10.06
CA GLY A 160 19.42 13.07 8.86
C GLY A 160 18.04 13.68 9.12
N ILE A 161 17.41 13.31 10.24
CA ILE A 161 16.10 13.87 10.63
C ILE A 161 16.19 15.38 10.90
N GLN A 162 17.31 15.87 11.42
CA GLN A 162 17.54 17.29 11.70
C GLN A 162 17.89 18.12 10.46
N THR A 163 18.08 17.51 9.30
CA THR A 163 18.36 18.25 8.07
C THR A 163 17.17 19.08 7.62
N ASP A 164 17.44 20.21 6.95
CA ASP A 164 16.41 21.11 6.42
C ASP A 164 15.38 20.38 5.52
N ARG A 165 15.81 19.37 4.76
CA ARG A 165 14.93 18.61 3.86
C ARG A 165 13.90 17.78 4.64
N VAL A 166 14.33 17.01 5.64
CA VAL A 166 13.41 16.18 6.45
C VAL A 166 12.55 17.06 7.36
N GLN A 167 13.12 18.13 7.91
CA GLN A 167 12.37 19.12 8.69
C GLN A 167 11.30 19.82 7.84
N ALA A 168 11.60 20.16 6.58
CA ALA A 168 10.62 20.73 5.65
C ALA A 168 9.48 19.76 5.34
N PHE A 169 9.77 18.46 5.18
CA PHE A 169 8.74 17.42 5.05
C PHE A 169 7.82 17.36 6.28
N ILE A 170 8.40 17.27 7.50
CA ILE A 170 7.62 17.21 8.74
C ILE A 170 6.79 18.49 8.92
N ALA A 171 7.37 19.66 8.66
CA ALA A 171 6.65 20.93 8.72
C ALA A 171 5.50 20.97 7.71
N GLY A 172 5.71 20.49 6.49
CA GLY A 172 4.67 20.39 5.45
C GLY A 172 3.54 19.43 5.81
N MET A 173 3.82 18.34 6.52
CA MET A 173 2.77 17.43 7.04
C MET A 173 1.94 18.07 8.16
N ARG A 174 2.55 18.95 8.97
CA ARG A 174 1.85 19.70 10.02
C ARG A 174 1.05 20.88 9.48
N ASP A 175 1.51 21.49 8.39
CA ASP A 175 0.83 22.55 7.66
C ASP A 175 1.13 22.49 6.15
N ALA A 176 0.21 21.88 5.42
CA ALA A 176 0.25 21.67 3.98
C ALA A 176 -0.46 22.79 3.21
N GLY A 177 -0.83 23.93 3.81
CA GLY A 177 -1.66 24.95 3.18
C GLY A 177 -1.14 25.40 1.80
N THR A 178 0.17 25.57 1.66
CA THR A 178 0.81 25.94 0.38
C THR A 178 0.66 24.84 -0.69
N VAL A 179 0.78 23.57 -0.29
CA VAL A 179 0.61 22.42 -1.20
C VAL A 179 -0.85 22.28 -1.61
N VAL A 180 -1.78 22.39 -0.64
CA VAL A 180 -3.23 22.39 -0.88
C VAL A 180 -3.61 23.49 -1.87
N ASP A 181 -3.15 24.72 -1.69
CA ASP A 181 -3.47 25.83 -2.59
C ASP A 181 -2.92 25.64 -4.01
N ARG A 182 -1.74 25.02 -4.14
CA ARG A 182 -1.17 24.68 -5.44
C ARG A 182 -1.99 23.58 -6.13
N LEU A 183 -2.34 22.51 -5.40
CA LEU A 183 -3.10 21.37 -5.95
C LEU A 183 -4.56 21.73 -6.24
N ARG A 184 -5.20 22.59 -5.41
CA ARG A 184 -6.56 23.10 -5.61
C ARG A 184 -6.74 23.74 -6.98
N LYS A 185 -5.72 24.46 -7.46
CA LYS A 185 -5.72 25.09 -8.81
C LYS A 185 -5.68 24.07 -9.95
N GLN A 186 -5.22 22.85 -9.69
CA GLN A 186 -5.14 21.77 -10.68
C GLN A 186 -6.44 20.95 -10.78
N ILE A 187 -7.42 21.17 -9.89
CA ILE A 187 -8.73 20.52 -9.98
C ILE A 187 -9.37 20.91 -11.34
N PRO A 188 -9.72 19.96 -12.23
CA PRO A 188 -10.23 20.28 -13.56
C PRO A 188 -11.54 21.08 -13.52
N ARG A 189 -11.82 21.86 -14.56
CA ARG A 189 -13.05 22.69 -14.67
C ARG A 189 -14.33 21.89 -14.49
N GLU A 190 -14.37 20.67 -14.99
CA GLU A 190 -15.46 19.69 -14.84
C GLU A 190 -15.79 19.37 -13.37
N PHE A 191 -14.82 19.56 -12.48
CA PHE A 191 -14.92 19.30 -11.04
C PHE A 191 -14.71 20.58 -10.21
N ALA A 192 -14.92 21.75 -10.81
CA ALA A 192 -14.63 23.05 -10.20
C ALA A 192 -15.39 23.29 -8.88
N GLN A 193 -16.55 22.67 -8.68
CA GLN A 193 -17.31 22.74 -7.43
C GLN A 193 -16.51 22.29 -6.20
N PHE A 194 -15.49 21.44 -6.37
CA PHE A 194 -14.66 20.98 -5.26
C PHE A 194 -13.51 21.94 -4.92
N ARG A 195 -13.27 22.98 -5.72
CA ARG A 195 -12.22 23.97 -5.43
C ARG A 195 -12.53 24.81 -4.20
N ASP A 196 -13.80 24.93 -3.85
CA ASP A 196 -14.29 25.70 -2.69
C ASP A 196 -14.36 24.86 -1.40
N LEU A 197 -13.96 23.58 -1.44
CA LEU A 197 -13.87 22.76 -0.23
C LEU A 197 -12.85 23.36 0.75
N ASP A 198 -13.19 23.27 2.03
CA ASP A 198 -12.31 23.61 3.14
C ASP A 198 -11.39 22.43 3.44
N PHE A 199 -10.43 22.21 2.54
CA PHE A 199 -9.49 21.10 2.63
C PHE A 199 -8.66 21.15 3.92
N ALA A 200 -8.49 20.00 4.57
CA ALA A 200 -7.61 19.89 5.72
C ALA A 200 -6.16 20.26 5.34
N THR A 201 -5.62 21.27 6.02
CA THR A 201 -4.22 21.69 5.83
C THR A 201 -3.27 21.07 6.85
N LYS A 202 -3.78 20.63 8.01
CA LYS A 202 -2.99 19.96 9.03
C LYS A 202 -3.21 18.45 8.90
N LEU A 203 -2.29 17.77 8.21
CA LEU A 203 -2.47 16.35 7.89
C LEU A 203 -2.08 15.45 9.06
N SER A 204 -0.99 15.77 9.75
CA SER A 204 -0.47 14.92 10.82
C SER A 204 0.29 15.69 11.89
N ASP A 205 0.05 15.29 13.13
CA ASP A 205 0.85 15.62 14.33
C ASP A 205 1.34 14.35 15.06
N THR A 206 1.22 13.19 14.39
CA THR A 206 1.65 11.88 14.90
C THR A 206 2.76 11.31 14.02
N LEU A 207 3.75 10.67 14.65
CA LEU A 207 4.90 10.12 13.95
C LEU A 207 5.35 8.79 14.56
N THR A 208 5.43 7.76 13.73
CA THR A 208 6.07 6.48 14.05
C THR A 208 7.53 6.48 13.60
N LEU A 209 8.46 6.42 14.55
CA LEU A 209 9.88 6.20 14.27
C LEU A 209 10.08 4.74 13.83
N SER A 210 10.47 4.56 12.58
CA SER A 210 10.85 3.26 12.02
C SER A 210 12.32 2.98 12.34
N THR A 211 12.58 2.16 13.36
CA THR A 211 13.96 1.78 13.70
C THR A 211 14.49 0.81 12.66
N PHE A 212 15.53 1.20 11.93
CA PHE A 212 16.25 0.28 11.06
C PHE A 212 16.87 -0.83 11.90
N HIS A 213 17.03 -2.01 11.30
CA HIS A 213 17.75 -3.10 11.96
C HIS A 213 19.17 -2.66 12.28
N GLY A 214 19.57 -2.84 13.54
CA GLY A 214 20.88 -2.41 14.02
C GLY A 214 20.95 -0.94 14.45
N CYS A 215 19.84 -0.20 14.48
CA CYS A 215 19.81 1.15 15.02
C CYS A 215 20.14 1.14 16.52
N PRO A 216 21.17 1.88 16.97
CA PRO A 216 21.55 1.89 18.38
C PRO A 216 20.43 2.42 19.28
N PRO A 217 20.21 1.83 20.47
CA PRO A 217 19.13 2.24 21.37
C PRO A 217 19.27 3.69 21.88
N GLU A 218 20.49 4.19 22.03
CA GLU A 218 20.75 5.60 22.33
C GLU A 218 20.29 6.53 21.20
N GLU A 219 20.49 6.12 19.94
CA GLU A 219 20.06 6.87 18.77
C GLU A 219 18.53 6.93 18.70
N ILE A 220 17.86 5.79 18.95
CA ILE A 220 16.40 5.71 19.07
C ILE A 220 15.88 6.72 20.11
N GLU A 221 16.48 6.74 21.30
CA GLU A 221 16.05 7.66 22.35
C GLU A 221 16.29 9.12 21.99
N LEU A 222 17.43 9.44 21.37
CA LEU A 222 17.75 10.80 20.92
C LEU A 222 16.75 11.30 19.87
N ILE A 223 16.41 10.48 18.89
CA ILE A 223 15.39 10.81 17.88
C ILE A 223 14.04 11.02 18.55
N MET A 224 13.60 10.09 19.41
CA MET A 224 12.31 10.22 20.09
C MET A 224 12.22 11.46 20.97
N ARG A 225 13.31 11.85 21.65
CA ARG A 225 13.39 13.11 22.40
C ARG A 225 13.24 14.32 21.50
N HIS A 226 13.90 14.34 20.34
CA HIS A 226 13.75 15.42 19.37
C HIS A 226 12.30 15.56 18.87
N LEU A 227 11.67 14.44 18.52
CA LEU A 227 10.27 14.41 18.07
C LEU A 227 9.29 14.93 19.14
N LEU A 228 9.45 14.49 20.39
CA LEU A 228 8.58 14.87 21.51
C LEU A 228 8.85 16.29 22.02
N ALA A 229 10.11 16.63 22.28
CA ALA A 229 10.47 17.86 22.99
C ALA A 229 10.69 19.06 22.07
N ASP A 230 11.27 18.84 20.89
CA ASP A 230 11.64 19.93 19.98
C ASP A 230 10.56 20.16 18.93
N LEU A 231 10.00 19.09 18.36
CA LEU A 231 8.95 19.19 17.33
C LEU A 231 7.54 19.20 17.91
N GLY A 232 7.34 18.66 19.11
CA GLY A 232 6.04 18.61 19.77
C GLY A 232 5.05 17.65 19.13
N LEU A 233 5.52 16.49 18.66
CA LEU A 233 4.72 15.46 17.98
C LEU A 233 4.35 14.31 18.91
N HIS A 234 3.18 13.72 18.71
CA HIS A 234 2.89 12.40 19.25
C HIS A 234 3.84 11.38 18.61
N ALA A 235 4.48 10.53 19.41
CA ALA A 235 5.56 9.69 18.92
C ALA A 235 5.40 8.21 19.27
N ILE A 236 5.67 7.33 18.31
CA ILE A 236 5.66 5.88 18.49
C ILE A 236 7.00 5.31 18.06
N VAL A 237 7.60 4.44 18.87
CA VAL A 237 8.81 3.70 18.47
C VAL A 237 8.43 2.32 17.92
N LYS A 238 8.78 2.04 16.67
CA LYS A 238 8.54 0.75 16.02
C LYS A 238 9.69 -0.19 16.29
N LEU A 239 9.45 -1.26 17.06
CA LEU A 239 10.49 -2.16 17.56
C LEU A 239 10.67 -3.39 16.66
N ASN A 240 11.90 -3.89 16.62
CA ASN A 240 12.28 -5.05 15.80
C ASN A 240 12.00 -6.38 16.53
N PRO A 241 11.66 -7.47 15.80
CA PRO A 241 11.43 -8.80 16.38
C PRO A 241 12.63 -9.38 17.15
N MET A 242 13.84 -8.90 16.85
CA MET A 242 15.10 -9.33 17.46
C MET A 242 15.12 -9.13 18.98
N LEU A 243 14.25 -8.27 19.49
CA LEU A 243 14.05 -8.01 20.91
C LEU A 243 13.69 -9.27 21.73
N LEU A 244 13.14 -10.32 21.09
CA LEU A 244 12.89 -11.63 21.73
C LEU A 244 14.19 -12.31 22.20
N GLY A 245 15.32 -11.95 21.61
CA GLY A 245 16.58 -12.64 21.79
C GLY A 245 16.70 -13.95 20.99
N PRO A 246 17.94 -14.44 20.81
CA PRO A 246 18.26 -15.49 19.84
C PRO A 246 17.56 -16.82 20.11
N ALA A 247 17.62 -17.30 21.35
CA ALA A 247 17.04 -18.59 21.72
C ALA A 247 15.53 -18.62 21.54
N ARG A 248 14.81 -17.58 22.02
CA ARG A 248 13.35 -17.52 21.93
C ARG A 248 12.87 -17.32 20.49
N CYS A 249 13.52 -16.42 19.74
CA CYS A 249 13.18 -16.17 18.34
C CYS A 249 13.31 -17.46 17.49
N ARG A 250 14.46 -18.15 17.59
CA ARG A 250 14.72 -19.39 16.84
C ARG A 250 13.84 -20.54 17.31
N GLY A 251 13.64 -20.70 18.63
CA GLY A 251 12.76 -21.73 19.17
C GLY A 251 11.29 -21.58 18.75
N LEU A 252 10.79 -20.35 18.63
CA LEU A 252 9.46 -20.10 18.07
C LEU A 252 9.44 -20.36 16.56
N LEU A 253 10.35 -19.74 15.79
CA LEU A 253 10.32 -19.80 14.33
C LEU A 253 10.62 -21.20 13.78
N ASN A 254 11.69 -21.82 14.25
CA ASN A 254 12.23 -23.05 13.67
C ASN A 254 11.62 -24.28 14.37
N ASP A 255 11.61 -24.33 15.71
CA ASP A 255 11.18 -25.53 16.44
C ASP A 255 9.65 -25.60 16.59
N THR A 256 9.01 -24.49 16.95
CA THR A 256 7.54 -24.46 17.19
C THR A 256 6.76 -24.36 15.88
N LEU A 257 7.13 -23.43 15.01
CA LEU A 257 6.39 -23.16 13.77
C LEU A 257 6.90 -23.95 12.56
N GLY A 258 8.11 -24.52 12.64
CA GLY A 258 8.65 -25.44 11.63
C GLY A 258 9.35 -24.79 10.44
N TYR A 259 9.60 -23.48 10.44
CA TYR A 259 10.30 -22.77 9.33
C TYR A 259 11.81 -22.94 9.45
N THR A 260 12.34 -24.14 9.20
CA THR A 260 13.76 -24.47 9.40
C THR A 260 14.69 -23.85 8.36
N GLU A 261 14.16 -23.46 7.20
CA GLU A 261 14.84 -22.72 6.13
C GLU A 261 15.08 -21.25 6.48
N ALA A 262 14.23 -20.67 7.34
CA ALA A 262 14.29 -19.28 7.75
C ALA A 262 15.36 -19.10 8.85
N GLN A 263 16.62 -18.95 8.43
CA GLN A 263 17.76 -18.82 9.32
C GLN A 263 18.01 -17.37 9.73
N VAL A 264 17.78 -17.05 11.00
CA VAL A 264 18.10 -15.72 11.57
C VAL A 264 19.58 -15.68 11.98
N PRO A 265 20.43 -14.80 11.37
CA PRO A 265 21.85 -14.74 11.70
C PRO A 265 22.11 -14.14 13.10
N ASP A 266 23.23 -14.49 13.74
CA ASP A 266 23.58 -13.95 15.07
C ASP A 266 23.80 -12.43 15.04
N THR A 267 24.36 -11.92 13.95
CA THR A 267 24.58 -10.49 13.69
C THR A 267 23.29 -9.66 13.74
N ALA A 268 22.13 -10.25 13.40
CA ALA A 268 20.85 -9.57 13.51
C ALA A 268 20.48 -9.27 14.96
N PHE A 269 20.94 -10.08 15.92
CA PHE A 269 20.72 -9.79 17.34
C PHE A 269 21.74 -8.79 17.85
N GLU A 270 23.03 -8.95 17.52
CA GLU A 270 24.14 -8.17 18.08
C GLU A 270 23.91 -6.66 18.03
N ASN A 271 23.41 -6.16 16.90
CA ASN A 271 23.27 -4.73 16.65
C ASN A 271 21.92 -4.13 17.09
N ASP A 272 20.90 -4.96 17.33
CA ASP A 272 19.57 -4.48 17.71
C ASP A 272 19.42 -4.25 19.22
N ALA A 273 18.49 -3.34 19.58
CA ALA A 273 18.19 -2.98 20.97
C ALA A 273 17.83 -4.19 21.84
N LYS A 274 18.32 -4.20 23.08
CA LYS A 274 18.06 -5.26 24.07
C LYS A 274 16.93 -4.90 25.01
N TRP A 275 16.31 -5.92 25.63
CA TRP A 275 15.20 -5.75 26.56
C TRP A 275 15.44 -4.70 27.66
N PRO A 276 16.57 -4.72 28.41
CA PRO A 276 16.79 -3.74 29.47
C PRO A 276 16.90 -2.30 28.95
N GLN A 277 17.42 -2.12 27.72
CA GLN A 277 17.56 -0.80 27.09
C GLN A 277 16.18 -0.27 26.68
N VAL A 278 15.37 -1.10 26.02
CA VAL A 278 13.98 -0.78 25.67
C VAL A 278 13.18 -0.44 26.91
N GLN A 279 13.34 -1.23 27.97
CA GLN A 279 12.64 -0.95 29.22
C GLN A 279 12.98 0.44 29.76
N ALA A 280 14.27 0.77 29.78
CA ALA A 280 14.76 2.02 30.35
C ALA A 280 14.36 3.26 29.54
N PHE A 281 14.43 3.22 28.21
CA PHE A 281 14.02 4.38 27.40
C PHE A 281 12.50 4.55 27.35
N CYS A 282 11.71 3.48 27.40
CA CYS A 282 10.24 3.61 27.40
C CYS A 282 9.73 4.38 28.61
N GLU A 283 10.30 4.14 29.79
CA GLU A 283 10.01 4.91 31.00
C GLU A 283 10.34 6.41 30.80
N ARG A 284 11.57 6.70 30.39
CA ARG A 284 12.04 8.10 30.23
C ARG A 284 11.27 8.87 29.14
N LEU A 285 10.96 8.22 28.02
CA LEU A 285 10.24 8.83 26.91
C LEU A 285 8.76 8.99 27.23
N GLY A 286 8.17 8.03 27.95
CA GLY A 286 6.80 8.13 28.44
C GLY A 286 6.62 9.30 29.42
N ASP A 287 7.54 9.45 30.38
CA ASP A 287 7.53 10.57 31.32
C ASP A 287 7.72 11.92 30.59
N LEU A 288 8.65 11.99 29.64
CA LEU A 288 8.85 13.18 28.81
C LEU A 288 7.59 13.53 28.00
N ALA A 289 6.92 12.56 27.39
CA ALA A 289 5.69 12.80 26.65
C ALA A 289 4.58 13.34 27.56
N ALA A 290 4.43 12.75 28.76
CA ALA A 290 3.47 13.22 29.75
C ALA A 290 3.74 14.67 30.21
N GLU A 291 5.00 15.03 30.46
CA GLU A 291 5.42 16.41 30.79
C GLU A 291 5.06 17.42 29.69
N ARG A 292 5.04 16.96 28.43
CA ARG A 292 4.69 17.79 27.25
C ARG A 292 3.22 17.73 26.86
N GLY A 293 2.39 16.92 27.53
CA GLY A 293 1.00 16.69 27.15
C GLY A 293 0.85 15.94 25.82
N LEU A 294 1.87 15.18 25.43
CA LEU A 294 1.93 14.40 24.20
C LEU A 294 1.74 12.91 24.51
N GLY A 295 1.42 12.15 23.46
CA GLY A 295 1.28 10.70 23.57
C GLY A 295 2.53 9.97 23.09
N PHE A 296 2.92 8.95 23.86
CA PHE A 296 4.02 8.03 23.57
C PHE A 296 3.46 6.62 23.42
N GLY A 297 4.01 5.83 22.50
CA GLY A 297 3.65 4.42 22.34
C GLY A 297 4.75 3.59 21.70
N VAL A 298 4.49 2.28 21.59
CA VAL A 298 5.37 1.35 20.90
C VAL A 298 4.62 0.64 19.78
N LYS A 299 5.36 0.16 18.77
CA LYS A 299 4.78 -0.65 17.68
C LYS A 299 5.48 -2.00 17.55
N PHE A 300 4.68 -3.07 17.52
CA PHE A 300 5.14 -4.44 17.29
C PHE A 300 4.56 -4.99 15.98
N SER A 301 5.34 -5.23 14.93
CA SER A 301 6.79 -5.04 14.84
C SER A 301 7.22 -4.61 13.44
N ASN A 302 8.52 -4.36 13.28
CA ASN A 302 9.14 -4.44 11.96
C ASN A 302 9.23 -5.90 11.48
N THR A 303 9.73 -6.11 10.26
CA THR A 303 10.03 -7.43 9.69
C THR A 303 11.16 -8.16 10.44
N LEU A 304 11.33 -9.46 10.20
CA LEU A 304 12.39 -10.28 10.79
C LEU A 304 13.52 -10.52 9.77
N ILE A 305 14.78 -10.21 10.10
CA ILE A 305 15.93 -10.55 9.24
C ILE A 305 16.12 -12.08 9.19
N VAL A 306 16.28 -12.62 7.98
CA VAL A 306 16.71 -13.99 7.72
C VAL A 306 17.74 -14.02 6.60
N ARG A 307 18.56 -15.07 6.54
CA ARG A 307 19.41 -15.34 5.39
C ARG A 307 18.55 -15.58 4.15
N ASN A 308 18.93 -14.94 3.04
CA ASN A 308 18.27 -15.14 1.77
C ASN A 308 18.50 -16.58 1.29
N HIS A 309 17.41 -17.27 1.00
CA HIS A 309 17.38 -18.65 0.48
C HIS A 309 16.46 -18.77 -0.74
N ARG A 310 16.07 -17.65 -1.34
CA ARG A 310 15.12 -17.58 -2.46
C ARG A 310 15.85 -17.20 -3.74
N ASP A 311 15.45 -17.81 -4.85
CA ASP A 311 15.98 -17.49 -6.18
C ASP A 311 15.33 -16.24 -6.81
N MET A 312 14.30 -15.69 -6.16
CA MET A 312 13.53 -14.55 -6.66
C MET A 312 14.31 -13.22 -6.60
N PHE A 313 15.14 -13.04 -5.58
CA PHE A 313 15.88 -11.80 -5.36
C PHE A 313 17.24 -11.84 -6.07
N PRO A 314 17.83 -10.68 -6.40
CA PRO A 314 19.19 -10.65 -6.94
C PRO A 314 20.18 -11.42 -6.07
N ALA A 315 21.11 -12.15 -6.69
CA ALA A 315 22.09 -12.97 -5.98
C ALA A 315 23.06 -12.16 -5.09
N SER A 316 23.08 -10.83 -5.23
CA SER A 316 23.78 -9.91 -4.32
C SER A 316 23.17 -9.88 -2.92
N GLU A 317 21.86 -10.14 -2.81
CA GLU A 317 21.11 -10.03 -1.56
C GLU A 317 21.34 -11.28 -0.70
N LYS A 318 22.12 -11.12 0.37
CA LYS A 318 22.44 -12.21 1.30
C LYS A 318 21.42 -12.36 2.42
N GLU A 319 20.64 -11.32 2.66
CA GLU A 319 19.64 -11.24 3.71
C GLU A 319 18.32 -10.75 3.11
N MET A 320 17.22 -11.12 3.74
CA MET A 320 15.88 -10.69 3.38
C MET A 320 15.02 -10.57 4.63
N TYR A 321 13.87 -9.92 4.49
CA TYR A 321 13.04 -9.51 5.62
C TYR A 321 11.71 -10.28 5.60
N LEU A 322 11.53 -11.17 6.58
CA LEU A 322 10.36 -12.02 6.73
C LEU A 322 9.17 -11.24 7.33
N SER A 323 8.01 -11.42 6.71
CA SER A 323 6.71 -10.90 7.13
C SER A 323 5.61 -11.96 7.01
N GLY A 324 4.37 -11.61 7.38
CA GLY A 324 3.24 -12.53 7.31
C GLY A 324 3.06 -13.44 8.54
N PRO A 325 2.45 -14.62 8.39
CA PRO A 325 1.97 -15.45 9.50
C PRO A 325 2.98 -15.77 10.61
N PRO A 326 4.21 -16.24 10.35
CA PRO A 326 5.17 -16.54 11.43
C PRO A 326 5.53 -15.30 12.27
N LEU A 327 5.60 -14.13 11.63
CA LEU A 327 5.89 -12.88 12.32
C LEU A 327 4.80 -12.52 13.35
N HIS A 328 3.54 -12.91 13.10
CA HIS A 328 2.44 -12.69 14.05
C HIS A 328 2.72 -13.32 15.41
N VAL A 329 3.18 -14.57 15.42
CA VAL A 329 3.46 -15.31 16.66
C VAL A 329 4.65 -14.70 17.41
N LEU A 330 5.71 -14.33 16.69
CA LEU A 330 6.87 -13.66 17.28
C LEU A 330 6.49 -12.32 17.90
N ALA A 331 5.77 -11.48 17.15
CA ALA A 331 5.33 -10.17 17.62
C ALA A 331 4.33 -10.26 18.78
N MET A 332 3.42 -11.24 18.78
CA MET A 332 2.49 -11.46 19.90
C MET A 332 3.23 -11.91 21.17
N ASN A 333 4.27 -12.73 21.05
CA ASN A 333 5.13 -13.07 22.19
C ASN A 333 5.85 -11.82 22.74
N LEU A 334 6.26 -10.88 21.88
CA LEU A 334 6.79 -9.57 22.32
C LEU A 334 5.73 -8.72 23.01
N VAL A 335 4.50 -8.67 22.48
CA VAL A 335 3.36 -8.00 23.13
C VAL A 335 3.14 -8.59 24.53
N GLY A 336 3.15 -9.91 24.68
CA GLY A 336 3.05 -10.57 25.99
C GLY A 336 4.17 -10.16 26.94
N GLN A 337 5.43 -10.19 26.49
CA GLN A 337 6.58 -9.77 27.30
C GLN A 337 6.51 -8.28 27.70
N PHE A 338 6.03 -7.43 26.79
CA PHE A 338 5.83 -6.00 27.04
C PHE A 338 4.71 -5.75 28.06
N ARG A 339 3.56 -6.42 27.91
CA ARG A 339 2.45 -6.35 28.87
C ARG A 339 2.84 -6.85 30.25
N ALA A 340 3.66 -7.90 30.34
CA ALA A 340 4.18 -8.39 31.61
C ALA A 340 5.08 -7.37 32.34
N THR A 341 5.72 -6.46 31.61
CA THR A 341 6.62 -5.43 32.18
C THR A 341 5.89 -4.11 32.45
N PHE A 342 5.00 -3.69 31.55
CA PHE A 342 4.42 -2.35 31.56
C PHE A 342 2.90 -2.30 31.77
N GLY A 343 2.21 -3.45 31.81
CA GLY A 343 0.74 -3.47 31.82
C GLY A 343 0.15 -2.77 30.58
N ASP A 344 -0.85 -1.90 30.77
CA ASP A 344 -1.43 -1.01 29.73
C ASP A 344 -0.98 0.43 29.83
N ARG A 345 0.17 0.69 30.49
CA ARG A 345 0.67 2.06 30.64
C ARG A 345 0.99 2.70 29.30
N TRP A 346 1.56 1.95 28.36
CA TRP A 346 1.95 2.44 27.04
C TRP A 346 1.08 1.82 25.93
N PRO A 347 0.43 2.64 25.09
CA PRO A 347 -0.28 2.17 23.91
C PRO A 347 0.60 1.33 22.98
N ILE A 348 -0.01 0.31 22.37
CA ILE A 348 0.65 -0.56 21.41
C ILE A 348 -0.05 -0.47 20.06
N SER A 349 0.66 0.03 19.05
CA SER A 349 0.31 -0.20 17.65
C SER A 349 0.81 -1.58 17.20
N PHE A 350 0.11 -2.25 16.30
CA PHE A 350 0.47 -3.61 15.89
C PHE A 350 0.47 -3.81 14.39
N SER A 351 1.53 -4.46 13.89
CA SER A 351 1.76 -4.81 12.48
C SER A 351 2.60 -6.07 12.37
N ALA A 352 1.98 -7.24 12.32
CA ALA A 352 2.68 -8.50 12.08
C ALA A 352 1.68 -9.60 11.70
N GLY A 353 1.70 -10.04 10.44
CA GLY A 353 0.85 -11.14 9.96
C GLY A 353 -0.64 -10.95 10.24
N ILE A 354 -1.12 -9.71 10.24
CA ILE A 354 -2.52 -9.39 10.46
C ILE A 354 -3.33 -9.71 9.20
N ASP A 355 -4.43 -10.45 9.39
CA ASP A 355 -5.44 -10.77 8.40
C ASP A 355 -6.85 -10.62 8.98
N LYS A 356 -7.87 -10.85 8.16
CA LYS A 356 -9.27 -10.76 8.59
C LYS A 356 -9.64 -11.73 9.72
N GLN A 357 -8.86 -12.79 9.96
CA GLN A 357 -9.15 -13.81 10.98
C GLN A 357 -8.64 -13.40 12.35
N ASN A 358 -7.40 -12.91 12.45
CA ASN A 358 -6.81 -12.48 13.73
C ASN A 358 -7.04 -10.99 14.06
N PHE A 359 -7.54 -10.19 13.11
CA PHE A 359 -7.83 -8.78 13.36
C PHE A 359 -8.79 -8.54 14.55
N PRO A 360 -9.91 -9.27 14.71
CA PRO A 360 -10.78 -9.09 15.89
C PRO A 360 -10.04 -9.37 17.20
N ASP A 361 -9.21 -10.42 17.24
CA ASP A 361 -8.42 -10.74 18.43
C ASP A 361 -7.44 -9.61 18.75
N ALA A 362 -6.70 -9.09 17.75
CA ALA A 362 -5.78 -7.97 17.95
C ALA A 362 -6.49 -6.71 18.53
N VAL A 363 -7.71 -6.42 18.08
CA VAL A 363 -8.53 -5.34 18.62
C VAL A 363 -8.98 -5.62 20.06
N ALA A 364 -9.36 -6.87 20.38
CA ALA A 364 -9.72 -7.27 21.75
C ALA A 364 -8.56 -7.23 22.75
N LEU A 365 -7.31 -7.19 22.27
CA LEU A 365 -6.11 -6.95 23.07
C LEU A 365 -5.85 -5.44 23.31
N GLY A 366 -6.67 -4.56 22.74
CA GLY A 366 -6.49 -3.12 22.82
C GLY A 366 -5.32 -2.59 21.99
N LEU A 367 -4.93 -3.29 20.93
CA LEU A 367 -3.90 -2.84 20.00
C LEU A 367 -4.49 -1.81 19.04
N VAL A 368 -3.90 -0.62 18.95
CA VAL A 368 -4.39 0.49 18.11
C VAL A 368 -3.23 1.36 17.59
N PRO A 369 -3.14 1.63 16.27
CA PRO A 369 -3.87 0.96 15.20
C PRO A 369 -3.39 -0.48 15.02
N VAL A 370 -4.23 -1.29 14.39
CA VAL A 370 -3.86 -2.59 13.86
C VAL A 370 -3.69 -2.44 12.35
N THR A 371 -2.43 -2.48 11.90
CA THR A 371 -2.07 -2.23 10.50
C THR A 371 -1.71 -3.51 9.75
N THR A 372 -1.95 -3.54 8.44
CA THR A 372 -1.65 -4.70 7.57
C THR A 372 -0.89 -4.31 6.30
N CYS A 373 -0.07 -5.24 5.79
CA CYS A 373 0.69 -5.09 4.53
C CYS A 373 0.66 -6.40 3.74
N SER A 374 1.26 -7.48 4.27
CA SER A 374 1.41 -8.76 3.55
C SER A 374 0.09 -9.36 3.05
N ASP A 375 -1.03 -9.13 3.74
CA ASP A 375 -2.34 -9.62 3.28
C ASP A 375 -2.91 -8.80 2.11
N LEU A 376 -2.63 -7.50 2.05
CA LEU A 376 -3.04 -6.62 0.96
C LEU A 376 -2.21 -6.85 -0.31
N LEU A 377 -1.01 -7.42 -0.21
CA LEU A 377 -0.24 -7.90 -1.36
C LEU A 377 -0.79 -9.18 -1.99
N LYS A 378 -1.72 -9.88 -1.33
CA LYS A 378 -2.31 -11.13 -1.83
C LYS A 378 -3.50 -10.87 -2.76
N ALA A 379 -3.87 -11.91 -3.54
CA ALA A 379 -5.00 -11.86 -4.45
C ALA A 379 -6.25 -11.22 -3.82
N GLY A 380 -6.76 -10.16 -4.46
CA GLY A 380 -7.88 -9.36 -3.99
C GLY A 380 -7.49 -7.96 -3.48
N GLY A 381 -6.23 -7.71 -3.13
CA GLY A 381 -5.74 -6.38 -2.81
C GLY A 381 -6.47 -5.69 -1.66
N TYR A 382 -6.73 -4.39 -1.82
CA TYR A 382 -7.57 -3.59 -0.93
C TYR A 382 -9.00 -4.14 -0.77
N GLY A 383 -9.52 -4.87 -1.77
CA GLY A 383 -10.82 -5.54 -1.70
C GLY A 383 -10.92 -6.67 -0.67
N ARG A 384 -9.83 -6.96 0.06
CA ARG A 384 -9.77 -7.89 1.20
C ARG A 384 -10.08 -7.20 2.53
N ALA A 385 -9.79 -5.91 2.65
CA ALA A 385 -9.92 -5.13 3.89
C ALA A 385 -11.35 -5.09 4.50
N PRO A 386 -12.46 -5.02 3.73
CA PRO A 386 -13.81 -5.00 4.32
C PRO A 386 -14.13 -6.20 5.23
N ALA A 387 -13.50 -7.34 4.97
CA ALA A 387 -13.74 -8.55 5.75
C ALA A 387 -13.17 -8.48 7.17
N TYR A 388 -12.17 -7.62 7.41
CA TYR A 388 -11.57 -7.38 8.73
C TYR A 388 -12.62 -6.77 9.67
N LEU A 389 -13.25 -5.70 9.20
CA LEU A 389 -14.26 -4.95 9.93
C LEU A 389 -15.58 -5.72 10.03
N SER A 390 -15.94 -6.47 8.98
CA SER A 390 -17.10 -7.38 9.03
C SER A 390 -16.91 -8.50 10.07
N ASN A 391 -15.70 -9.05 10.17
CA ASN A 391 -15.40 -10.08 11.17
C ASN A 391 -15.34 -9.49 12.59
N LEU A 392 -14.77 -8.29 12.76
CA LEU A 392 -14.82 -7.57 14.03
C LEU A 392 -16.26 -7.33 14.48
N SER A 393 -17.11 -6.80 13.59
CA SER A 393 -18.53 -6.54 13.88
C SER A 393 -19.28 -7.83 14.26
N LYS A 394 -18.97 -8.96 13.61
CA LYS A 394 -19.52 -10.28 13.99
C LYS A 394 -19.02 -10.75 15.37
N ALA A 395 -17.74 -10.55 15.67
CA ALA A 395 -17.18 -10.92 16.97
C ALA A 395 -17.77 -10.09 18.12
N MET A 396 -17.90 -8.77 17.92
CA MET A 396 -18.58 -7.87 18.84
C MET A 396 -20.05 -8.27 19.07
N ASN A 397 -20.76 -8.61 17.99
CA ASN A 397 -22.13 -9.13 18.06
C ASN A 397 -22.23 -10.39 18.92
N ALA A 398 -21.32 -11.34 18.71
CA ALA A 398 -21.34 -12.63 19.40
C ALA A 398 -21.20 -12.49 20.93
N CYS A 399 -20.53 -11.43 21.41
CA CYS A 399 -20.40 -11.14 22.83
C CYS A 399 -21.28 -9.98 23.31
N GLY A 400 -22.15 -9.40 22.46
CA GLY A 400 -23.04 -8.30 22.82
C GLY A 400 -22.34 -6.98 23.12
N ALA A 401 -21.18 -6.70 22.49
CA ALA A 401 -20.46 -5.43 22.66
C ALA A 401 -20.95 -4.37 21.66
N ALA A 402 -21.18 -3.15 22.14
CA ALA A 402 -21.57 -1.99 21.33
C ALA A 402 -20.37 -1.15 20.88
N THR A 403 -19.31 -1.10 21.70
CA THR A 403 -18.07 -0.33 21.46
C THR A 403 -16.84 -1.24 21.54
N LEU A 404 -15.68 -0.75 21.07
CA LEU A 404 -14.43 -1.50 21.17
C LEU A 404 -14.00 -1.77 22.62
N ASP A 405 -14.23 -0.83 23.54
CA ASP A 405 -13.88 -1.01 24.95
C ASP A 405 -14.74 -2.08 25.62
N GLU A 406 -16.04 -2.13 25.32
CA GLU A 406 -16.90 -3.24 25.76
C GLU A 406 -16.48 -4.56 25.13
N TYR A 407 -16.03 -4.54 23.87
CA TYR A 407 -15.52 -5.72 23.21
C TYR A 407 -14.28 -6.28 23.89
N VAL A 408 -13.32 -5.42 24.29
CA VAL A 408 -12.15 -5.82 25.10
C VAL A 408 -12.59 -6.51 26.39
N LEU A 409 -13.57 -5.97 27.12
CA LEU A 409 -14.06 -6.59 28.36
C LEU A 409 -14.71 -7.97 28.10
N ARG A 410 -15.52 -8.09 27.04
CA ARG A 410 -16.37 -9.26 26.81
C ARG A 410 -15.71 -10.38 26.00
N ALA A 411 -14.71 -10.09 25.16
CA ALA A 411 -14.20 -11.01 24.13
C ALA A 411 -13.61 -12.33 24.67
N TYR A 412 -12.90 -12.30 25.79
CA TYR A 412 -12.20 -13.48 26.34
C TYR A 412 -12.78 -13.98 27.68
N GLY A 413 -13.91 -13.42 28.12
CA GLY A 413 -14.50 -13.78 29.41
C GLY A 413 -13.61 -13.42 30.60
N LYS A 414 -12.75 -12.41 30.47
CA LYS A 414 -11.82 -11.97 31.53
C LYS A 414 -12.28 -10.73 32.29
N ALA A 415 -13.43 -10.14 31.94
CA ALA A 415 -13.97 -8.96 32.62
C ALA A 415 -14.06 -9.12 34.15
N GLU A 416 -14.62 -10.22 34.68
CA GLU A 416 -14.71 -10.39 36.14
C GLU A 416 -13.33 -10.47 36.81
N ALA A 417 -12.39 -11.21 36.22
CA ALA A 417 -11.02 -11.30 36.71
C ALA A 417 -10.30 -9.94 36.64
N ALA A 418 -10.50 -9.18 35.56
CA ALA A 418 -9.97 -7.84 35.40
C ALA A 418 -10.55 -6.85 36.43
N LEU A 419 -11.83 -7.00 36.79
CA LEU A 419 -12.44 -6.15 37.82
C LEU A 419 -11.83 -6.44 39.20
N ALA A 420 -11.50 -7.71 39.47
CA ALA A 420 -10.91 -8.11 40.75
C ALA A 420 -9.49 -7.53 40.95
N THR A 421 -8.74 -7.25 39.88
CA THR A 421 -7.40 -6.64 40.01
C THR A 421 -7.45 -5.15 40.38
N LEU A 422 -8.62 -4.51 40.26
CA LEU A 422 -8.80 -3.09 40.59
C LEU A 422 -8.80 -2.79 42.10
N GLY A 423 -8.74 -3.81 42.95
CA GLY A 423 -8.68 -3.66 44.41
C GLY A 423 -9.98 -3.17 45.05
N LEU A 424 -11.12 -3.26 44.35
CA LEU A 424 -12.43 -2.90 44.90
C LEU A 424 -12.85 -3.88 46.01
N ALA A 425 -13.38 -3.34 47.12
CA ALA A 425 -13.89 -4.13 48.23
C ALA A 425 -15.03 -5.06 47.79
N ALA A 426 -15.31 -6.12 48.57
CA ALA A 426 -16.35 -7.08 48.22
C ALA A 426 -17.78 -6.48 48.26
N ASP A 427 -17.99 -5.50 49.13
CA ASP A 427 -19.23 -4.75 49.33
C ASP A 427 -19.27 -3.42 48.54
N ASP A 428 -18.28 -3.18 47.67
CA ASP A 428 -18.21 -1.98 46.85
C ASP A 428 -19.40 -1.91 45.85
N PRO A 429 -20.22 -0.84 45.88
CA PRO A 429 -21.38 -0.71 44.98
C PRO A 429 -21.02 -0.69 43.50
N THR A 430 -19.88 -0.10 43.11
CA THR A 430 -19.40 -0.09 41.72
C THR A 430 -19.04 -1.50 41.29
N ARG A 431 -18.38 -2.29 42.15
CA ARG A 431 -18.11 -3.70 41.85
C ARG A 431 -19.40 -4.49 41.63
N ALA A 432 -20.38 -4.34 42.52
CA ALA A 432 -21.67 -5.02 42.39
C ALA A 432 -22.40 -4.62 41.10
N ALA A 433 -22.42 -3.33 40.76
CA ALA A 433 -23.02 -2.82 39.53
C ALA A 433 -22.32 -3.38 38.28
N CYS A 434 -20.99 -3.41 38.24
CA CYS A 434 -20.22 -3.98 37.13
C CYS A 434 -20.52 -5.46 36.91
N LEU A 435 -20.57 -6.26 37.98
CA LEU A 435 -20.88 -7.69 37.89
C LEU A 435 -22.33 -7.93 37.43
N ASP A 436 -23.28 -7.15 37.93
CA ASP A 436 -24.68 -7.21 37.52
C ASP A 436 -24.85 -6.86 36.03
N ALA A 437 -24.23 -5.76 35.59
CA ALA A 437 -24.23 -5.34 34.19
C ALA A 437 -23.55 -6.37 33.27
N LEU A 438 -22.42 -6.95 33.71
CA LEU A 438 -21.74 -8.00 32.95
C LEU A 438 -22.64 -9.22 32.77
N ALA A 439 -23.28 -9.70 33.85
CA ALA A 439 -24.14 -10.87 33.84
C ALA A 439 -25.43 -10.67 33.02
N LYS A 440 -26.01 -9.47 33.05
CA LYS A 440 -27.27 -9.15 32.35
C LYS A 440 -27.07 -8.60 30.93
N GLY A 441 -25.83 -8.40 30.49
CA GLY A 441 -25.56 -7.74 29.20
C GLY A 441 -25.93 -6.24 29.20
N GLY A 442 -25.84 -5.59 30.36
CA GLY A 442 -26.04 -4.14 30.49
C GLY A 442 -24.84 -3.31 30.05
N ASP A 443 -25.00 -1.99 30.11
CA ASP A 443 -23.97 -0.99 29.79
C ASP A 443 -22.85 -1.04 30.84
N LEU A 444 -21.64 -1.46 30.41
CA LEU A 444 -20.49 -1.63 31.29
C LEU A 444 -19.84 -0.29 31.66
N ALA A 445 -19.91 0.69 30.76
CA ALA A 445 -19.36 2.01 30.99
C ALA A 445 -20.18 2.75 32.05
N ALA A 446 -21.52 2.68 31.96
CA ALA A 446 -22.42 3.25 32.96
C ALA A 446 -22.28 2.57 34.33
N ALA A 447 -21.97 1.27 34.38
CA ALA A 447 -21.80 0.55 35.64
C ALA A 447 -20.48 0.87 36.35
N ALA A 448 -19.38 0.96 35.59
CA ALA A 448 -18.05 1.19 36.15
C ALA A 448 -17.74 2.67 36.39
N VAL A 449 -18.40 3.57 35.66
CA VAL A 449 -18.26 5.03 35.74
C VAL A 449 -16.77 5.42 35.68
N GLU A 450 -16.19 5.89 36.79
CA GLU A 450 -14.80 6.36 36.87
C GLU A 450 -13.77 5.22 36.75
N ARG A 451 -14.17 3.97 37.01
CA ARG A 451 -13.29 2.79 36.96
C ARG A 451 -13.33 2.07 35.61
N PHE A 452 -14.10 2.56 34.64
CA PHE A 452 -14.25 1.88 33.34
C PHE A 452 -12.92 1.75 32.59
N ALA A 453 -12.15 2.84 32.51
CA ALA A 453 -10.86 2.84 31.81
C ALA A 453 -9.84 1.88 32.47
N ASP A 454 -9.76 1.87 33.80
CA ASP A 454 -8.92 0.93 34.55
C ASP A 454 -9.34 -0.53 34.30
N TRP A 455 -10.65 -0.78 34.25
CA TRP A 455 -11.20 -2.12 34.02
C TRP A 455 -10.83 -2.64 32.63
N VAL A 456 -11.01 -1.79 31.60
CA VAL A 456 -10.62 -2.09 30.22
C VAL A 456 -9.11 -2.32 30.14
N SER A 457 -8.30 -1.48 30.78
CA SER A 457 -6.84 -1.61 30.87
C SER A 457 -6.42 -2.97 31.46
N ALA A 458 -7.01 -3.36 32.59
CA ALA A 458 -6.75 -4.67 33.20
C ALA A 458 -7.18 -5.84 32.30
N ALA A 459 -8.30 -5.71 31.59
CA ALA A 459 -8.77 -6.74 30.66
C ALA A 459 -7.83 -6.92 29.46
N LYS A 460 -7.26 -5.86 28.89
CA LYS A 460 -6.27 -5.98 27.80
C LYS A 460 -5.08 -6.85 28.19
N VAL A 461 -4.57 -6.69 29.41
CA VAL A 461 -3.44 -7.49 29.92
C VAL A 461 -3.83 -8.97 30.02
N LEU A 462 -4.97 -9.28 30.66
CA LEU A 462 -5.43 -10.66 30.80
C LEU A 462 -5.82 -11.32 29.46
N ASN A 463 -6.42 -10.56 28.55
CA ASN A 463 -6.72 -11.04 27.20
C ASN A 463 -5.43 -11.37 26.44
N THR A 464 -4.40 -10.55 26.61
CA THR A 464 -3.09 -10.76 25.96
C THR A 464 -2.49 -12.09 26.40
N GLU A 465 -2.46 -12.38 27.70
CA GLU A 465 -1.93 -13.65 28.22
C GLU A 465 -2.61 -14.86 27.55
N VAL A 466 -3.95 -14.85 27.50
CA VAL A 466 -4.73 -15.94 26.87
C VAL A 466 -4.43 -16.03 25.37
N TYR A 467 -4.38 -14.91 24.67
CA TYR A 467 -4.18 -14.92 23.23
C TYR A 467 -2.77 -15.34 22.82
N VAL A 468 -1.73 -14.90 23.54
CA VAL A 468 -0.33 -15.27 23.22
C VAL A 468 -0.13 -16.79 23.33
N GLU A 469 -0.70 -17.42 24.37
CA GLU A 469 -0.66 -18.88 24.51
C GLU A 469 -1.38 -19.55 23.33
N ARG A 470 -2.61 -19.12 23.04
CA ARG A 470 -3.41 -19.66 21.93
C ARG A 470 -2.73 -19.50 20.57
N CYS A 471 -2.20 -18.32 20.26
CA CYS A 471 -1.61 -18.03 18.97
C CYS A 471 -0.29 -18.78 18.77
N THR A 472 0.48 -19.00 19.84
CA THR A 472 1.75 -19.75 19.78
C THR A 472 1.52 -21.22 19.42
N ALA A 473 0.41 -21.80 19.86
CA ALA A 473 0.05 -23.18 19.57
C ALA A 473 -0.81 -23.37 18.31
N ASP A 474 -1.23 -22.28 17.65
CA ASP A 474 -2.18 -22.35 16.54
C ASP A 474 -1.47 -22.83 15.25
N PRO A 475 -1.87 -23.99 14.68
CA PRO A 475 -1.26 -24.54 13.48
C PRO A 475 -1.39 -23.64 12.25
N ARG A 476 -2.32 -22.67 12.27
CA ARG A 476 -2.50 -21.68 11.19
C ARG A 476 -1.20 -20.91 10.87
N TYR A 477 -0.36 -20.68 11.87
CA TYR A 477 0.89 -19.93 11.68
C TYR A 477 2.07 -20.82 11.32
N ALA A 478 1.95 -22.15 11.49
CA ALA A 478 3.02 -23.09 11.19
C ALA A 478 3.29 -23.19 9.67
N LYS A 479 4.51 -23.57 9.31
CA LYS A 479 4.95 -23.75 7.91
C LYS A 479 4.00 -24.63 7.12
N ALA A 480 3.55 -25.75 7.72
CA ALA A 480 2.66 -26.71 7.06
C ALA A 480 1.37 -26.10 6.48
N GLN A 481 0.89 -24.97 7.01
CA GLN A 481 -0.30 -24.27 6.50
C GLN A 481 0.02 -23.13 5.52
N ASN A 482 1.29 -22.74 5.39
CA ASN A 482 1.71 -21.55 4.64
C ASN A 482 2.71 -21.85 3.52
N ASP A 483 3.09 -23.12 3.32
CA ASP A 483 4.12 -23.55 2.36
C ASP A 483 3.63 -23.77 0.92
N LYS A 484 2.36 -23.49 0.63
CA LYS A 484 1.76 -23.79 -0.68
C LYS A 484 1.83 -22.58 -1.60
N PRO A 485 2.60 -22.62 -2.69
CA PRO A 485 2.67 -21.52 -3.65
C PRO A 485 1.36 -21.35 -4.44
N PRO A 486 1.10 -20.17 -5.03
CA PRO A 486 0.04 -19.99 -6.02
C PRO A 486 0.18 -20.97 -7.18
N LYS A 487 -0.96 -21.44 -7.71
CA LYS A 487 -0.98 -22.39 -8.82
C LYS A 487 -0.59 -21.71 -10.14
N LYS A 488 0.46 -22.23 -10.78
CA LYS A 488 0.76 -21.99 -12.20
C LYS A 488 0.02 -23.02 -13.08
N ILE A 489 -0.38 -22.61 -14.28
CA ILE A 489 -1.14 -23.46 -15.22
C ILE A 489 -0.30 -24.00 -16.39
N GLY A 490 0.98 -23.64 -16.46
CA GLY A 490 1.92 -24.13 -17.48
C GLY A 490 1.78 -23.45 -18.84
N SER A 491 1.21 -22.25 -18.90
CA SER A 491 1.25 -21.36 -20.08
C SER A 491 2.08 -20.11 -19.78
N HIS A 492 2.63 -19.51 -20.84
CA HIS A 492 3.43 -18.29 -20.74
C HIS A 492 2.61 -17.07 -21.16
N LEU A 493 2.81 -15.96 -20.46
CA LEU A 493 2.29 -14.67 -20.89
C LEU A 493 2.93 -14.24 -22.21
N THR A 494 2.09 -13.69 -23.08
CA THR A 494 2.46 -12.98 -24.29
C THR A 494 2.16 -11.49 -24.15
N LEU A 495 2.66 -10.67 -25.09
CA LEU A 495 2.41 -9.22 -25.12
C LEU A 495 0.91 -8.92 -25.06
N PHE A 496 0.14 -9.50 -25.97
CA PHE A 496 -1.32 -9.50 -25.96
C PHE A 496 -1.84 -10.88 -25.56
N ASP A 497 -3.02 -10.90 -24.95
CA ASP A 497 -3.73 -12.09 -24.45
C ASP A 497 -3.13 -12.74 -23.20
N CYS A 498 -4.03 -13.23 -22.37
CA CYS A 498 -3.78 -14.06 -21.21
C CYS A 498 -5.10 -14.73 -20.84
N ILE A 499 -5.12 -15.56 -19.80
CA ILE A 499 -6.37 -16.11 -19.28
C ILE A 499 -7.31 -15.06 -18.68
N THR A 500 -6.91 -13.79 -18.64
CA THR A 500 -7.77 -12.65 -18.32
C THR A 500 -8.39 -12.74 -16.91
N CYS A 501 -7.58 -13.17 -15.93
CA CYS A 501 -8.06 -13.41 -14.56
C CYS A 501 -8.06 -12.17 -13.66
N ASP A 502 -7.55 -11.03 -14.16
CA ASP A 502 -7.41 -9.73 -13.48
C ASP A 502 -6.63 -9.72 -12.17
N LYS A 503 -6.02 -10.84 -11.76
CA LYS A 503 -5.31 -10.92 -10.48
C LYS A 503 -4.17 -9.93 -10.34
N CYS A 504 -3.50 -9.55 -11.43
CA CYS A 504 -2.34 -8.66 -11.41
C CYS A 504 -2.69 -7.21 -11.06
N VAL A 505 -3.94 -6.78 -11.27
CA VAL A 505 -4.42 -5.43 -10.98
C VAL A 505 -4.45 -5.19 -9.46
N PRO A 506 -5.29 -5.89 -8.67
CA PRO A 506 -5.41 -5.62 -7.24
C PRO A 506 -4.19 -6.06 -6.41
N VAL A 507 -3.32 -6.94 -6.92
CA VAL A 507 -2.08 -7.33 -6.20
C VAL A 507 -0.93 -6.34 -6.46
N CYS A 508 -1.07 -5.42 -7.41
CA CYS A 508 -0.06 -4.40 -7.63
C CYS A 508 -0.11 -3.39 -6.47
N PRO A 509 0.95 -3.26 -5.65
CA PRO A 509 0.89 -2.38 -4.49
C PRO A 509 0.80 -0.90 -4.84
N ASN A 510 1.22 -0.52 -6.05
CA ASN A 510 1.23 0.86 -6.56
C ASN A 510 0.12 1.13 -7.59
N ASP A 511 -0.77 0.15 -7.82
CA ASP A 511 -1.84 0.24 -8.82
C ASP A 511 -1.35 0.53 -10.27
N ALA A 512 -0.20 -0.05 -10.63
CA ALA A 512 0.41 0.14 -11.95
C ALA A 512 -0.25 -0.69 -13.05
N ASN A 513 -0.82 -1.85 -12.70
CA ASN A 513 -1.46 -2.72 -13.68
C ASN A 513 -2.91 -2.29 -13.89
N PHE A 514 -3.33 -2.10 -15.14
CA PHE A 514 -4.70 -1.68 -15.47
C PHE A 514 -5.26 -2.49 -16.64
N THR A 515 -6.58 -2.41 -16.82
CA THR A 515 -7.30 -3.11 -17.90
C THR A 515 -7.64 -2.16 -19.05
N PHE A 516 -7.69 -2.70 -20.26
CA PHE A 516 -8.18 -1.97 -21.44
C PHE A 516 -8.82 -2.94 -22.44
N ASP A 517 -9.67 -2.44 -23.32
CA ASP A 517 -10.30 -3.23 -24.38
C ASP A 517 -9.52 -3.11 -25.68
N LEU A 518 -9.07 -4.24 -26.24
CA LEU A 518 -8.44 -4.35 -27.55
C LEU A 518 -9.39 -5.15 -28.48
N PRO A 519 -9.64 -4.74 -29.73
CA PRO A 519 -10.42 -5.54 -30.66
C PRO A 519 -9.81 -6.93 -30.86
N VAL A 520 -10.68 -7.96 -30.93
CA VAL A 520 -10.30 -9.31 -31.37
C VAL A 520 -10.14 -9.24 -32.89
N ASP A 521 -8.90 -9.30 -33.36
CA ASP A 521 -8.57 -9.08 -34.76
C ASP A 521 -7.32 -9.84 -35.18
N SER A 522 -7.18 -10.06 -36.49
CA SER A 522 -5.99 -10.64 -37.10
C SER A 522 -5.05 -9.52 -37.51
N ILE A 523 -3.92 -9.40 -36.83
CA ILE A 523 -2.87 -8.44 -37.16
C ILE A 523 -1.95 -9.09 -38.20
N PRO A 524 -1.94 -8.58 -39.45
CA PRO A 524 -1.12 -9.17 -40.49
C PRO A 524 0.35 -8.84 -40.25
N VAL A 525 1.24 -9.78 -40.57
CA VAL A 525 2.68 -9.51 -40.66
C VAL A 525 2.99 -9.10 -42.09
N GLU A 526 3.28 -7.81 -42.28
CA GLU A 526 3.51 -7.20 -43.59
C GLU A 526 4.86 -6.51 -43.61
N ARG A 527 5.76 -6.96 -44.49
CA ARG A 527 7.08 -6.35 -44.65
C ARG A 527 7.27 -5.84 -46.06
N PHE A 528 7.67 -4.58 -46.17
CA PHE A 528 7.98 -3.94 -47.43
C PHE A 528 9.50 -3.80 -47.54
N THR A 529 10.10 -4.35 -48.60
CA THR A 529 11.53 -4.20 -48.87
C THR A 529 11.72 -3.30 -50.09
N TYR A 530 12.52 -2.24 -49.99
CA TYR A 530 12.83 -1.39 -51.14
C TYR A 530 13.95 -2.02 -51.96
N ARG A 531 13.68 -2.39 -53.22
CA ARG A 531 14.66 -2.98 -54.14
C ARG A 531 14.44 -2.48 -55.56
N ASP A 532 15.51 -2.19 -56.27
CA ASP A 532 15.51 -1.80 -57.70
C ASP A 532 14.58 -0.60 -57.99
N GLY A 533 14.48 0.36 -57.06
CA GLY A 533 13.61 1.52 -57.21
C GLY A 533 12.11 1.25 -56.98
N ALA A 534 11.75 0.08 -56.43
CA ALA A 534 10.36 -0.31 -56.16
C ALA A 534 10.20 -1.02 -54.80
N TRP A 535 9.00 -0.93 -54.24
CA TRP A 535 8.64 -1.66 -53.03
C TRP A 535 8.20 -3.08 -53.34
N GLN A 536 8.86 -4.04 -52.71
CA GLN A 536 8.49 -5.45 -52.73
C GLN A 536 7.80 -5.81 -51.41
N ARG A 537 6.53 -6.19 -51.48
CA ARG A 537 5.76 -6.65 -50.32
C ARG A 537 6.01 -8.14 -50.09
N SER A 538 6.27 -8.49 -48.84
CA SER A 538 6.29 -9.87 -48.35
C SER A 538 5.32 -10.00 -47.17
N GLU A 539 4.54 -11.07 -47.17
CA GLU A 539 3.55 -11.35 -46.14
C GLU A 539 4.04 -12.53 -45.29
N GLY A 540 3.87 -12.42 -43.98
CA GLY A 540 4.12 -13.49 -43.01
C GLY A 540 2.82 -14.01 -42.39
N ALA A 541 2.91 -15.07 -41.60
CA ALA A 541 1.81 -15.45 -40.73
C ALA A 541 1.60 -14.34 -39.68
N GLY A 542 0.44 -13.68 -39.74
CA GLY A 542 0.00 -12.72 -38.73
C GLY A 542 -0.19 -13.36 -37.34
N PHE A 543 -0.63 -12.57 -36.38
CA PHE A 543 -1.11 -13.07 -35.09
C PHE A 543 -2.49 -12.52 -34.79
N THR A 544 -3.29 -13.29 -34.07
CA THR A 544 -4.64 -12.91 -33.67
C THR A 544 -4.64 -12.50 -32.21
N THR A 545 -5.29 -11.40 -31.89
CA THR A 545 -5.68 -11.08 -30.52
C THR A 545 -6.96 -11.85 -30.18
N GLU A 546 -6.90 -12.80 -29.26
CA GLU A 546 -8.04 -13.67 -28.95
C GLU A 546 -8.97 -13.10 -27.87
N LYS A 547 -8.45 -12.21 -27.01
CA LYS A 547 -9.20 -11.64 -25.89
C LYS A 547 -9.49 -10.17 -26.16
N LYS A 548 -10.73 -9.77 -25.90
CA LYS A 548 -11.08 -8.35 -25.91
C LYS A 548 -10.45 -7.62 -24.73
N HIS A 549 -10.60 -8.19 -23.54
CA HIS A 549 -10.09 -7.61 -22.30
C HIS A 549 -8.60 -7.90 -22.15
N GLN A 550 -7.80 -6.84 -22.11
CA GLN A 550 -6.36 -6.88 -22.04
C GLN A 550 -5.84 -6.22 -20.76
N LEU A 551 -4.59 -6.54 -20.44
CA LEU A 551 -3.87 -6.03 -19.28
C LEU A 551 -2.65 -5.25 -19.75
N ALA A 552 -2.36 -4.15 -19.08
CA ALA A 552 -1.22 -3.29 -19.34
C ALA A 552 -0.55 -2.86 -18.03
N THR A 553 0.69 -2.39 -18.14
CA THR A 553 1.46 -1.81 -17.04
C THR A 553 1.71 -0.34 -17.31
N PHE A 554 1.29 0.54 -16.40
CA PHE A 554 1.68 1.95 -16.40
C PHE A 554 3.06 2.09 -15.74
N HIS A 555 4.07 2.48 -16.53
CA HIS A 555 5.48 2.45 -16.11
C HIS A 555 5.74 3.38 -14.93
N ASP A 556 5.18 4.59 -14.95
CA ASP A 556 5.35 5.61 -13.90
C ASP A 556 5.01 5.09 -12.49
N PHE A 557 4.16 4.05 -12.36
CA PHE A 557 3.80 3.44 -11.07
C PHE A 557 4.47 2.09 -10.81
N CYS A 558 5.09 1.50 -11.83
CA CYS A 558 5.67 0.18 -11.74
C CYS A 558 7.12 0.27 -11.26
N ASN A 559 7.37 -0.11 -10.01
CA ASN A 559 8.72 -0.23 -9.45
C ASN A 559 9.34 -1.62 -9.64
N GLU A 560 8.72 -2.47 -10.46
CA GLU A 560 9.20 -3.84 -10.73
C GLU A 560 9.38 -4.70 -9.47
N CYS A 561 8.55 -4.48 -8.44
CA CYS A 561 8.61 -5.26 -7.19
C CYS A 561 8.45 -6.78 -7.37
N GLY A 562 7.83 -7.23 -8.46
CA GLY A 562 7.65 -8.64 -8.80
C GLY A 562 6.36 -9.28 -8.29
N ASN A 563 5.61 -8.61 -7.40
CA ASN A 563 4.46 -9.23 -6.73
C ASN A 563 3.37 -9.72 -7.70
N CYS A 564 3.16 -9.05 -8.83
CA CYS A 564 2.17 -9.49 -9.82
C CYS A 564 2.54 -10.79 -10.55
N ASP A 565 3.82 -11.16 -10.60
CA ASP A 565 4.28 -12.43 -11.19
C ASP A 565 3.91 -13.62 -10.29
N VAL A 566 4.16 -13.47 -8.98
CA VAL A 566 3.82 -14.47 -7.96
C VAL A 566 2.38 -14.96 -8.07
N PHE A 567 1.43 -14.04 -8.25
CA PHE A 567 0.00 -14.38 -8.33
C PHE A 567 -0.52 -14.61 -9.75
N CYS A 568 0.28 -14.34 -10.77
CA CYS A 568 -0.09 -14.65 -12.15
C CYS A 568 -0.15 -16.17 -12.32
N PRO A 569 -1.25 -16.75 -12.80
CA PRO A 569 -1.31 -18.19 -13.06
C PRO A 569 -0.43 -18.62 -14.24
N GLU A 570 0.01 -17.68 -15.06
CA GLU A 570 0.87 -17.87 -16.21
C GLU A 570 2.31 -17.43 -15.89
N ASP A 571 3.26 -17.93 -16.63
CA ASP A 571 4.69 -17.67 -16.43
C ASP A 571 5.15 -16.44 -17.21
N GLY A 572 6.11 -15.68 -16.66
CA GLY A 572 6.75 -14.53 -17.31
C GLY A 572 6.54 -13.19 -16.59
N GLY A 573 5.50 -13.08 -15.75
CA GLY A 573 5.24 -11.89 -14.95
C GLY A 573 4.58 -10.73 -15.73
N PRO A 574 3.42 -10.22 -15.28
CA PRO A 574 2.71 -9.14 -15.97
C PRO A 574 3.54 -7.87 -16.19
N TYR A 575 4.32 -7.45 -15.18
CA TYR A 575 5.16 -6.25 -15.28
C TYR A 575 6.28 -6.31 -16.33
N LYS A 576 6.64 -7.53 -16.77
CA LYS A 576 7.66 -7.77 -17.81
C LYS A 576 7.02 -7.98 -19.18
N MET A 577 5.98 -8.80 -19.24
CA MET A 577 5.44 -9.30 -20.51
C MET A 577 4.33 -8.43 -21.08
N LYS A 578 3.57 -7.71 -20.25
CA LYS A 578 2.41 -6.92 -20.72
C LYS A 578 2.82 -5.56 -21.28
N PRO A 579 2.00 -4.98 -22.18
CA PRO A 579 2.32 -3.71 -22.83
C PRO A 579 2.54 -2.64 -21.77
N ARG A 580 3.64 -1.92 -21.92
CA ARG A 580 4.08 -0.90 -20.97
C ARG A 580 3.77 0.49 -21.53
N PHE A 581 3.15 1.34 -20.72
CA PHE A 581 2.80 2.70 -21.12
C PHE A 581 3.49 3.74 -20.23
N PHE A 582 4.07 4.76 -20.85
CA PHE A 582 4.79 5.84 -20.18
C PHE A 582 3.93 7.10 -20.15
N GLY A 583 3.88 7.77 -18.99
CA GLY A 583 3.08 8.96 -18.81
C GLY A 583 3.56 10.16 -19.62
N THR A 584 4.86 10.28 -19.88
CA THR A 584 5.45 11.35 -20.69
C THR A 584 6.45 10.83 -21.71
N GLU A 585 6.67 11.61 -22.77
CA GLU A 585 7.74 11.35 -23.74
C GLU A 585 9.12 11.39 -23.07
N ALA A 586 9.32 12.31 -22.11
CA ALA A 586 10.57 12.42 -21.37
C ALA A 586 10.90 11.11 -20.62
N ASP A 587 9.90 10.50 -19.99
CA ASP A 587 10.06 9.22 -19.28
C ASP A 587 10.32 8.08 -20.27
N TRP A 588 9.58 8.02 -21.38
CA TRP A 588 9.79 7.01 -22.42
C TRP A 588 11.20 7.06 -23.02
N ARG A 589 11.77 8.26 -23.17
CA ARG A 589 13.17 8.47 -23.60
C ARG A 589 14.18 8.12 -22.50
N LEU A 590 13.93 8.57 -21.27
CA LEU A 590 14.81 8.32 -20.12
C LEU A 590 14.98 6.82 -19.85
N PHE A 591 13.88 6.06 -19.94
CA PHE A 591 13.84 4.61 -19.76
C PHE A 591 13.97 3.87 -21.10
N GLY A 592 14.90 4.34 -21.94
CA GLY A 592 15.16 3.86 -23.30
C GLY A 592 15.44 2.36 -23.43
N THR A 593 15.84 1.70 -22.34
CA THR A 593 16.14 0.27 -22.29
C THR A 593 14.90 -0.62 -22.23
N TYR A 594 13.71 -0.05 -22.00
CA TYR A 594 12.45 -0.79 -21.95
C TYR A 594 11.66 -0.62 -23.24
N ASP A 595 11.12 -1.71 -23.75
CA ASP A 595 10.06 -1.65 -24.75
C ASP A 595 8.77 -1.10 -24.14
N GLY A 596 7.95 -0.46 -24.99
CA GLY A 596 6.68 0.13 -24.58
C GLY A 596 6.31 1.38 -25.35
N PHE A 597 5.28 2.06 -24.86
CA PHE A 597 4.53 3.05 -25.62
C PHE A 597 4.36 4.36 -24.86
N HIS A 598 4.45 5.47 -25.58
CA HIS A 598 3.95 6.77 -25.13
C HIS A 598 2.89 7.25 -26.12
N LEU A 599 1.76 7.74 -25.61
CA LEU A 599 0.66 8.24 -26.44
C LEU A 599 0.28 9.64 -26.00
N ARG A 600 0.05 10.51 -26.99
CA ARG A 600 -0.31 11.92 -26.75
C ARG A 600 -1.25 12.48 -27.82
N ARG A 601 -1.89 13.60 -27.49
CA ARG A 601 -2.72 14.39 -28.42
C ARG A 601 -2.12 15.77 -28.64
N GLU A 602 -2.09 16.21 -29.90
CA GLU A 602 -1.71 17.56 -30.32
C GLU A 602 -2.81 18.11 -31.24
N GLY A 603 -3.77 18.83 -30.66
CA GLY A 603 -4.98 19.21 -31.39
C GLY A 603 -5.76 17.97 -31.85
N GLU A 604 -6.03 17.88 -33.15
CA GLU A 604 -6.70 16.73 -33.78
C GLU A 604 -5.75 15.56 -34.11
N VAL A 605 -4.44 15.74 -33.90
CA VAL A 605 -3.44 14.72 -34.20
C VAL A 605 -3.20 13.85 -32.97
N GLU A 606 -3.37 12.55 -33.12
CA GLU A 606 -3.00 11.56 -32.11
C GLU A 606 -1.67 10.91 -32.49
N ILE A 607 -0.76 10.83 -31.52
CA ILE A 607 0.62 10.37 -31.74
C ILE A 607 0.89 9.19 -30.82
N VAL A 608 1.41 8.11 -31.38
CA VAL A 608 1.90 6.94 -30.66
C VAL A 608 3.38 6.79 -30.94
N MET A 609 4.19 6.78 -29.89
CA MET A 609 5.60 6.44 -29.92
C MET A 609 5.73 5.03 -29.34
N GLY A 610 6.33 4.11 -30.08
CA GLY A 610 6.46 2.70 -29.70
C GLY A 610 7.91 2.26 -29.78
N ARG A 611 8.34 1.44 -28.82
CA ARG A 611 9.61 0.74 -28.85
C ARG A 611 9.37 -0.77 -28.81
N PHE A 612 9.93 -1.48 -29.78
CA PHE A 612 9.84 -2.93 -29.91
C PHE A 612 11.24 -3.51 -30.16
N ASP A 613 11.68 -4.42 -29.30
CA ASP A 613 13.03 -5.01 -29.35
C ASP A 613 14.13 -3.93 -29.49
N GLY A 614 13.95 -2.79 -28.80
CA GLY A 614 14.86 -1.64 -28.85
C GLY A 614 14.71 -0.73 -30.08
N GLN A 615 13.88 -1.06 -31.07
CA GLN A 615 13.64 -0.23 -32.26
C GLN A 615 12.49 0.76 -32.00
N GLU A 616 12.71 2.03 -32.33
CA GLU A 616 11.75 3.10 -32.11
C GLU A 616 10.92 3.41 -33.37
N PHE A 617 9.62 3.57 -33.17
CA PHE A 617 8.66 3.92 -34.20
C PHE A 617 7.73 5.02 -33.73
N THR A 618 7.23 5.83 -34.65
CA THR A 618 6.21 6.85 -34.37
C THR A 618 5.08 6.75 -35.39
N LEU A 619 3.84 6.75 -34.89
CA LEU A 619 2.61 6.80 -35.65
C LEU A 619 1.89 8.12 -35.36
N TRP A 620 1.63 8.90 -36.40
CA TRP A 620 0.74 10.06 -36.36
C TRP A 620 -0.59 9.70 -37.02
N ALA A 621 -1.69 10.08 -36.39
CA ALA A 621 -3.05 9.86 -36.88
C ALA A 621 -3.84 11.16 -36.85
N GLU A 622 -4.33 11.60 -38.00
CA GLU A 622 -5.21 12.77 -38.15
C GLU A 622 -6.37 12.39 -39.09
N GLY A 623 -7.60 12.33 -38.58
CA GLY A 623 -8.73 11.81 -39.35
C GLY A 623 -8.46 10.40 -39.89
N ASP A 624 -8.48 10.24 -41.22
CA ASP A 624 -8.14 8.99 -41.93
C ASP A 624 -6.66 8.91 -42.37
N ALA A 625 -5.90 10.00 -42.26
CA ALA A 625 -4.50 10.04 -42.63
C ALA A 625 -3.62 9.43 -41.52
N ARG A 626 -2.68 8.58 -41.92
CA ARG A 626 -1.67 8.00 -41.03
C ARG A 626 -0.27 8.28 -41.57
N ARG A 627 0.66 8.62 -40.69
CA ARG A 627 2.11 8.63 -40.98
C ARG A 627 2.78 7.68 -40.01
N PHE A 628 3.60 6.77 -40.49
CA PHE A 628 4.34 5.81 -39.68
C PHE A 628 5.82 5.91 -40.03
N ALA A 629 6.67 6.18 -39.05
CA ALA A 629 8.11 6.34 -39.26
C ALA A 629 8.91 5.51 -38.26
N GLY A 630 10.11 5.11 -38.69
CA GLY A 630 11.15 4.51 -37.88
C GLY A 630 12.52 4.92 -38.41
N GLU A 631 13.58 4.25 -37.97
CA GLU A 631 14.93 4.57 -38.43
C GLU A 631 15.04 4.41 -39.96
N GLY A 632 15.34 5.51 -40.66
CA GLY A 632 15.57 5.54 -42.10
C GLY A 632 14.32 5.45 -42.99
N PHE A 633 13.09 5.44 -42.45
CA PHE A 633 11.88 5.38 -43.29
C PHE A 633 10.70 6.19 -42.73
N ALA A 634 9.81 6.62 -43.64
CA ALA A 634 8.49 7.14 -43.31
C ALA A 634 7.46 6.73 -44.37
N VAL A 635 6.37 6.09 -43.93
CA VAL A 635 5.23 5.67 -44.74
C VAL A 635 4.03 6.56 -44.41
N ASN A 636 3.42 7.18 -45.42
CA ASN A 636 2.14 7.86 -45.30
C ASN A 636 1.05 6.95 -45.88
N VAL A 637 -0.04 6.76 -45.15
CA VAL A 637 -1.24 6.04 -45.60
C VAL A 637 -2.39 7.04 -45.59
N VAL A 638 -2.89 7.37 -46.78
CA VAL A 638 -4.09 8.20 -46.96
C VAL A 638 -5.08 7.37 -47.76
N ASP A 639 -6.32 7.22 -47.26
CA ASP A 639 -7.35 6.39 -47.90
C ASP A 639 -6.91 4.94 -48.21
N GLY A 640 -6.04 4.38 -47.37
CA GLY A 640 -5.54 3.00 -47.51
C GLY A 640 -4.43 2.81 -48.57
N ALA A 641 -3.97 3.87 -49.24
CA ALA A 641 -2.85 3.81 -50.19
C ALA A 641 -1.52 4.20 -49.51
N PRO A 642 -0.58 3.26 -49.30
CA PRO A 642 0.72 3.58 -48.73
C PRO A 642 1.60 4.30 -49.76
N THR A 643 2.18 5.43 -49.36
CA THR A 643 3.24 6.15 -50.07
C THR A 643 4.43 6.25 -49.14
N CYS A 644 5.61 5.77 -49.55
CA CYS A 644 6.80 5.81 -48.71
C CYS A 644 7.78 6.86 -49.24
N GLU A 645 8.38 7.62 -48.33
CA GLU A 645 9.57 8.41 -48.65
C GLU A 645 10.71 7.41 -49.00
N ALA A 646 11.35 7.58 -50.16
CA ALA A 646 12.27 6.58 -50.73
C ALA A 646 13.41 6.25 -49.75
N PRO A 647 13.48 5.03 -49.20
CA PRO A 647 14.53 4.62 -48.28
C PRO A 647 15.77 4.16 -49.03
N ASP A 648 16.83 3.85 -48.28
CA ASP A 648 18.03 3.21 -48.82
C ASP A 648 17.71 1.85 -49.45
N GLU A 649 18.45 1.49 -50.51
CA GLU A 649 18.33 0.20 -51.20
C GLU A 649 18.49 -0.98 -50.22
N GLY A 650 17.51 -1.89 -50.20
CA GLY A 650 17.48 -3.08 -49.34
C GLY A 650 16.81 -2.89 -47.98
N GLN A 651 16.36 -1.69 -47.62
CA GLN A 651 15.68 -1.44 -46.35
C GLN A 651 14.34 -2.21 -46.24
N VAL A 652 14.09 -2.80 -45.07
CA VAL A 652 12.86 -3.54 -44.73
C VAL A 652 12.03 -2.71 -43.75
N VAL A 653 10.78 -2.45 -44.09
CA VAL A 653 9.77 -1.79 -43.24
C VAL A 653 8.75 -2.83 -42.78
N ASP A 654 8.67 -3.07 -41.47
CA ASP A 654 7.70 -3.98 -40.88
C ASP A 654 6.45 -3.21 -40.42
N LEU A 655 5.35 -3.33 -41.18
CA LEU A 655 4.07 -2.69 -40.85
C LEU A 655 3.27 -3.45 -39.79
N THR A 656 3.76 -4.58 -39.27
CA THR A 656 3.14 -5.24 -38.11
C THR A 656 3.04 -4.26 -36.93
N TYR A 657 4.11 -3.49 -36.69
CA TYR A 657 4.16 -2.50 -35.61
C TYR A 657 3.20 -1.33 -35.85
N PHE A 658 3.00 -0.92 -37.10
CA PHE A 658 1.98 0.05 -37.47
C PHE A 658 0.59 -0.42 -37.02
N HIS A 659 0.21 -1.66 -37.37
CA HIS A 659 -1.09 -2.22 -36.98
C HIS A 659 -1.23 -2.30 -35.46
N VAL A 660 -0.21 -2.80 -34.75
CA VAL A 660 -0.21 -2.84 -33.27
C VAL A 660 -0.42 -1.45 -32.67
N MET A 661 0.35 -0.45 -33.14
CA MET A 661 0.27 0.92 -32.63
C MET A 661 -1.08 1.57 -32.95
N GLU A 662 -1.68 1.30 -34.11
CA GLU A 662 -3.01 1.81 -34.47
C GLU A 662 -4.12 1.20 -33.60
N HIS A 663 -4.04 -0.10 -33.30
CA HIS A 663 -4.97 -0.73 -32.36
C HIS A 663 -4.82 -0.15 -30.95
N LEU A 664 -3.59 -0.04 -30.45
CA LEU A 664 -3.32 0.56 -29.14
C LEU A 664 -3.77 2.02 -29.05
N ARG A 665 -3.57 2.82 -30.11
CA ARG A 665 -4.05 4.21 -30.18
C ARG A 665 -5.54 4.27 -29.88
N ARG A 666 -6.33 3.51 -30.63
CA ARG A 666 -7.80 3.51 -30.51
C ARG A 666 -8.25 3.03 -29.13
N SER A 667 -7.60 1.99 -28.62
CA SER A 667 -7.96 1.37 -27.35
C SER A 667 -7.54 2.19 -26.13
N ILE A 668 -6.37 2.81 -26.14
CA ILE A 668 -5.80 3.48 -24.97
C ILE A 668 -6.24 4.94 -24.90
N LEU A 669 -6.23 5.68 -26.00
CA LEU A 669 -6.60 7.10 -25.96
C LEU A 669 -8.11 7.30 -25.77
N HIS A 670 -8.96 6.39 -26.23
CA HIS A 670 -10.42 6.53 -26.15
C HIS A 670 -11.10 5.71 -25.05
N THR A 671 -10.33 5.07 -24.16
CA THR A 671 -10.88 4.44 -22.96
C THR A 671 -10.34 5.13 -21.71
N LEU A 672 -11.14 5.20 -20.65
CA LEU A 672 -10.69 5.76 -19.37
C LEU A 672 -9.58 4.89 -18.76
N ASN A 673 -8.35 5.43 -18.70
CA ASN A 673 -7.17 4.82 -18.09
C ASN A 673 -6.14 5.90 -17.65
N TYR A 674 -4.97 5.48 -17.15
CA TYR A 674 -3.90 6.38 -16.71
C TYR A 674 -3.20 7.13 -17.86
N VAL A 675 -3.27 6.64 -19.10
CA VAL A 675 -2.70 7.36 -20.24
C VAL A 675 -3.69 8.43 -20.71
N SER A 676 -4.95 8.06 -20.95
CA SER A 676 -5.96 8.98 -21.48
C SER A 676 -6.28 10.14 -20.54
N THR A 677 -6.40 9.88 -19.23
CA THR A 677 -6.72 10.95 -18.26
C THR A 677 -5.60 11.96 -18.11
N ARG A 678 -4.34 11.56 -18.30
CA ARG A 678 -3.20 12.49 -18.32
C ARG A 678 -3.27 13.41 -19.55
N GLN A 679 -3.58 12.84 -20.71
CA GLN A 679 -3.70 13.59 -21.96
C GLN A 679 -4.86 14.58 -21.93
N ASP A 680 -6.01 14.19 -21.35
CA ASP A 680 -7.17 15.07 -21.19
C ASP A 680 -6.84 16.32 -20.35
N VAL A 681 -6.02 16.16 -19.31
CA VAL A 681 -5.59 17.28 -18.46
C VAL A 681 -4.54 18.14 -19.16
N ALA A 682 -3.58 17.53 -19.85
CA ALA A 682 -2.56 18.26 -20.61
C ALA A 682 -3.18 19.13 -21.71
N ALA A 683 -4.15 18.60 -22.47
CA ALA A 683 -4.87 19.35 -23.50
C ALA A 683 -5.60 20.57 -22.92
N ARG A 684 -6.29 20.40 -21.79
CA ARG A 684 -7.05 21.46 -21.11
C ARG A 684 -6.18 22.51 -20.40
N GLN A 685 -4.89 22.24 -20.19
CA GLN A 685 -3.94 23.22 -19.65
C GLN A 685 -3.30 24.09 -20.76
N ALA A 686 -3.34 23.62 -22.00
CA ALA A 686 -2.88 24.36 -23.17
C ALA A 686 -3.94 25.32 -23.74
N GLU A 687 -5.22 25.09 -23.42
CA GLU A 687 -6.39 25.97 -23.66
C GLU A 687 -6.53 27.03 -22.56
#